data_AF-A0A7C6BP37-F1
#
_entry.id   AF-A0A7C6BP37-F1
#
_cell.length_a   1.000
_cell.length_b   1.000
_cell.length_c   1.000
_cell.angle_alpha   90.00
_cell.angle_beta   90.00
_cell.angle_gamma   90.00
#
_symmetry.space_group_name_H-M   'P 1'
#
loop_
_entity.id
_entity.type
_entity.pdbx_description
1 polymer ?
#
loop_
_entity_poly.entity_id
_entity_poly.type
_entity_poly.pdbx_seq_one_letter_code
_entity_poly.pdbx_strand_id
1 'polypeptide(L)'
;MIWAFALNKDYYFKLKEKDEHVWNSAKEVRKGDIILMYTGKPYSSIGFIFKAISNTFEDNDIRKRWNRPAVKISKRIELLESNTIHYSEMSSNYILKEWSAVKMRFRGSHFKISNEQWDELKKLILKKNPNLKEDIEFLEQEDEIEENEGQGSIGFYELSAGRAHIVRDICYLISHNLNITENELFDLLRKNVGENDDYWRAYYQRSHKNNSPSYNLNSARTLGLVHRNQLKLTELGEKLVKVVTENELYDYKYGLGTKKFFYELALKHPSIKKAMEILKEKKRLRFYSPTCNRTNRVFWKKSFNGTNVLCEHDDYPECKKCDHDFINHIKESSLPFETLKTGIKGHGFVFWMCSRVTPMHLTGKDPGYSGNTIYWDKKAADELGDLIKMLDDETETVPRIWKITPGELEKSEKYWPIYTEKGFIGIGWIEFKRDFREFNSQNELNAALNKTYGESKSQSAKMIWDFANEMKVGDYVIANRGKNEVIGIGVIQSDYIGPDDPENLNLTDYPHLRKVDWKIIDNIEVSRSFDRKTITELEGKRWNEIISTYARMNPEFKSELLDKIYAEFKEEYLDIDVGQEHLKAYEDESEKVKKTYKDVMEKINKNIDATDEILYELVPHKGKSIVGFISNLKAFFEKTYEIQPDKFPEIANNYFNTIHDFIETDDSEIQEEIINKFASSEYSKGFGAGTLTPILFFINPNYPLINNKTVDTVTFLSKIMGESIKLDMELNHYVENKDKFNNFLINLSEYLPDLYDFAIFDIFCHWLCDKNLGFYAKGKPLPLLGTTKKIYEFEPVFLKPELIETKLKIAPKIREQVCGTLNSSKHVMLTGAPGTGKTNLAEDVCKVAESHKFTKGYVLTTATSDWTTFDTIGGYMPDESGKLIFEEGKFLQAIKEDKWLIIDEINRADIDKAFGQLFTVLSGQGVELPFKINGRSVRIQPTEEIGSYYDSETATYRVGKNWRILSTMNVYDKDYLFEMSYAFMRRFTFIYIDLPVDEEYKKLIDSWCGDLNESYIHQIHQLLDINPHREIGPAIFKDVIEYVAAREEIGSSEHILEDAVLSYIMPQFEGLEKTQILEIWKILKSIFIDYDELKARLEEISTIPLDDAK
;
A
#
# COMPACT_ATOMS: atom_id res chain seq x y z
N MET A 1 -30.44 -0.09 -8.23
CA MET A 1 -30.30 -1.55 -8.02
C MET A 1 -31.67 -2.15 -7.69
N ILE A 2 -31.80 -3.49 -7.72
CA ILE A 2 -33.11 -4.16 -7.64
C ILE A 2 -33.04 -5.30 -6.62
N TRP A 3 -34.06 -5.37 -5.78
CA TRP A 3 -34.12 -6.25 -4.63
C TRP A 3 -35.48 -6.93 -4.49
N ALA A 4 -35.50 -8.12 -3.90
CA ALA A 4 -36.74 -8.85 -3.58
C ALA A 4 -36.82 -9.20 -2.10
N PHE A 5 -37.93 -8.84 -1.45
CA PHE A 5 -38.11 -8.80 0.00
C PHE A 5 -39.29 -9.67 0.46
N ALA A 6 -39.14 -10.28 1.63
CA ALA A 6 -40.10 -11.21 2.24
C ALA A 6 -41.17 -10.54 3.08
N LEU A 7 -42.44 -10.93 2.89
CA LEU A 7 -43.54 -10.53 3.78
C LEU A 7 -43.99 -11.64 4.74
N ASN A 8 -44.18 -11.26 6.00
CA ASN A 8 -44.97 -12.04 6.97
C ASN A 8 -46.48 -11.76 6.75
N LYS A 9 -47.31 -12.79 6.90
CA LYS A 9 -48.74 -12.81 6.53
C LYS A 9 -49.57 -11.71 7.22
N ASP A 10 -49.23 -11.36 8.46
CA ASP A 10 -49.97 -10.38 9.27
C ASP A 10 -49.74 -8.92 8.84
N TYR A 11 -48.69 -8.63 8.06
CA TYR A 11 -48.36 -7.29 7.57
C TYR A 11 -48.92 -7.01 6.18
N TYR A 12 -49.38 -8.03 5.45
CA TYR A 12 -49.92 -7.89 4.10
C TYR A 12 -51.15 -6.97 4.04
N PHE A 13 -52.05 -7.05 5.02
CA PHE A 13 -53.25 -6.21 5.06
C PHE A 13 -52.95 -4.75 5.39
N LYS A 14 -51.94 -4.47 6.22
CA LYS A 14 -51.49 -3.09 6.54
C LYS A 14 -50.85 -2.38 5.35
N LEU A 15 -50.24 -3.13 4.43
CA LEU A 15 -49.59 -2.58 3.22
C LEU A 15 -50.59 -2.05 2.18
N LYS A 16 -51.82 -2.58 2.14
CA LYS A 16 -52.85 -2.09 1.21
C LYS A 16 -53.43 -0.72 1.57
N GLU A 17 -53.28 -0.29 2.83
CA GLU A 17 -53.94 0.92 3.36
C GLU A 17 -53.07 2.18 3.36
N LYS A 18 -51.76 2.08 3.08
CA LYS A 18 -50.84 3.23 3.05
C LYS A 18 -49.92 3.19 1.82
N ASP A 19 -49.61 4.37 1.28
CA ASP A 19 -48.70 4.52 0.13
C ASP A 19 -47.22 4.51 0.49
N GLU A 20 -46.85 4.74 1.75
CA GLU A 20 -45.46 4.69 2.24
C GLU A 20 -45.31 3.82 3.48
N HIS A 21 -44.22 3.05 3.53
CA HIS A 21 -43.94 2.10 4.62
C HIS A 21 -42.47 2.13 5.01
N VAL A 22 -42.18 1.92 6.29
CA VAL A 22 -40.83 1.61 6.77
C VAL A 22 -40.70 0.10 6.83
N TRP A 23 -39.70 -0.47 6.16
CA TRP A 23 -39.56 -1.92 6.01
C TRP A 23 -38.13 -2.40 6.25
N ASN A 24 -37.94 -3.66 6.67
CA ASN A 24 -36.61 -4.20 6.91
C ASN A 24 -35.86 -4.43 5.58
N SER A 25 -34.59 -4.06 5.52
CA SER A 25 -33.83 -3.95 4.27
C SER A 25 -32.45 -4.60 4.35
N ALA A 26 -31.83 -4.84 3.20
CA ALA A 26 -30.41 -5.14 3.10
C ALA A 26 -29.61 -3.82 3.20
N LYS A 27 -28.39 -3.84 3.78
CA LYS A 27 -27.58 -2.63 4.00
C LYS A 27 -27.19 -1.91 2.70
N GLU A 28 -27.25 -2.64 1.60
CA GLU A 28 -26.84 -2.21 0.27
C GLU A 28 -27.96 -1.51 -0.51
N VAL A 29 -29.19 -1.42 0.05
CA VAL A 29 -30.30 -0.71 -0.59
C VAL A 29 -30.11 0.80 -0.48
N ARG A 30 -30.32 1.52 -1.58
CA ARG A 30 -30.22 2.99 -1.66
C ARG A 30 -31.54 3.63 -2.06
N LYS A 31 -31.72 4.91 -1.74
CA LYS A 31 -32.85 5.73 -2.24
C LYS A 31 -32.84 5.58 -3.75
N GLY A 32 -33.96 5.11 -4.28
CA GLY A 32 -34.14 4.84 -5.69
C GLY A 32 -34.18 3.38 -6.12
N ASP A 33 -33.70 2.47 -5.26
CA ASP A 33 -33.71 1.05 -5.58
C ASP A 33 -35.14 0.51 -5.71
N ILE A 34 -35.35 -0.38 -6.69
CA ILE A 34 -36.63 -1.05 -6.92
C ILE A 34 -36.72 -2.25 -5.98
N ILE A 35 -37.84 -2.34 -5.25
CA ILE A 35 -38.08 -3.38 -4.24
C ILE A 35 -39.33 -4.18 -4.61
N LEU A 36 -39.14 -5.46 -4.89
CA LEU A 36 -40.20 -6.43 -5.15
C LEU A 36 -40.62 -7.08 -3.83
N MET A 37 -41.88 -6.94 -3.44
CA MET A 37 -42.37 -7.64 -2.26
C MET A 37 -43.12 -8.90 -2.66
N TYR A 38 -42.65 -10.03 -2.14
CA TYR A 38 -43.31 -11.32 -2.31
C TYR A 38 -44.17 -11.64 -1.09
N THR A 39 -45.29 -12.32 -1.30
CA THR A 39 -46.31 -12.57 -0.27
C THR A 39 -46.30 -14.04 0.23
N GLY A 40 -46.16 -14.17 1.58
CA GLY A 40 -46.55 -15.22 2.56
C GLY A 40 -46.02 -16.67 2.42
N LYS A 41 -45.70 -17.44 3.49
CA LYS A 41 -45.61 -18.94 3.42
C LYS A 41 -46.94 -19.61 3.83
N PRO A 42 -47.44 -20.65 3.12
CA PRO A 42 -46.77 -21.31 2.00
C PRO A 42 -46.84 -20.84 0.55
N TYR A 43 -46.35 -19.61 0.33
CA TYR A 43 -45.52 -19.06 -0.77
C TYR A 43 -46.21 -19.04 -2.11
N SER A 44 -46.12 -17.89 -2.80
CA SER A 44 -45.04 -17.76 -3.77
C SER A 44 -45.26 -16.73 -4.88
N SER A 45 -45.91 -15.60 -4.60
CA SER A 45 -46.13 -14.60 -5.64
C SER A 45 -45.64 -13.21 -5.30
N ILE A 46 -45.22 -12.48 -6.34
CA ILE A 46 -44.89 -11.05 -6.24
C ILE A 46 -46.22 -10.31 -6.31
N GLY A 47 -46.54 -9.60 -5.23
CA GLY A 47 -47.81 -8.86 -5.10
C GLY A 47 -47.64 -7.35 -5.26
N PHE A 48 -46.44 -6.82 -5.00
CA PHE A 48 -46.18 -5.38 -5.04
C PHE A 48 -44.78 -5.06 -5.52
N ILE A 49 -44.65 -3.92 -6.19
CA ILE A 49 -43.38 -3.29 -6.57
C ILE A 49 -43.36 -1.90 -5.94
N PHE A 50 -42.31 -1.66 -5.18
CA PHE A 50 -42.05 -0.42 -4.46
C PHE A 50 -40.77 0.23 -4.96
N LYS A 51 -40.61 1.51 -4.62
CA LYS A 51 -39.34 2.21 -4.75
C LYS A 51 -38.84 2.64 -3.38
N ALA A 52 -37.55 2.44 -3.11
CA ALA A 52 -36.92 2.97 -1.92
C ALA A 52 -36.91 4.51 -2.02
N ILE A 53 -37.59 5.20 -1.11
CA ILE A 53 -37.60 6.67 -1.06
C ILE A 53 -36.60 7.20 -0.02
N SER A 54 -35.87 6.30 0.63
CA SER A 54 -34.72 6.62 1.45
C SER A 54 -33.56 5.66 1.18
N ASN A 55 -32.35 6.09 1.49
CA ASN A 55 -31.27 5.13 1.75
C ASN A 55 -31.66 4.26 2.94
N THR A 56 -31.02 3.10 3.10
CA THR A 56 -31.20 2.33 4.32
C THR A 56 -30.82 3.15 5.54
N PHE A 57 -31.69 3.19 6.54
CA PHE A 57 -31.46 3.86 7.82
C PHE A 57 -31.75 2.89 8.95
N GLU A 58 -31.28 3.19 10.14
CA GLU A 58 -31.59 2.40 11.33
C GLU A 58 -32.96 2.84 11.86
N ASP A 59 -33.95 1.96 11.83
CA ASP A 59 -35.22 2.13 12.52
C ASP A 59 -35.21 1.26 13.77
N ASN A 60 -35.41 1.85 14.94
CA ASN A 60 -35.23 1.17 16.22
C ASN A 60 -36.17 -0.04 16.38
N ASP A 61 -37.41 0.04 15.89
CA ASP A 61 -38.37 -1.05 15.98
C ASP A 61 -38.00 -2.20 15.04
N ILE A 62 -37.62 -1.88 13.80
CA ILE A 62 -37.18 -2.89 12.83
C ILE A 62 -35.84 -3.49 13.21
N ARG A 63 -34.90 -2.69 13.73
CA ARG A 63 -33.59 -3.14 14.20
C ARG A 63 -33.73 -4.07 15.40
N LYS A 64 -34.57 -3.73 16.38
CA LYS A 64 -34.89 -4.62 17.52
C LYS A 64 -35.55 -5.92 17.06
N ARG A 65 -36.51 -5.87 16.13
CA ARG A 65 -37.28 -7.05 15.71
C ARG A 65 -36.54 -7.96 14.72
N TRP A 66 -35.69 -7.42 13.85
CA TRP A 66 -35.10 -8.16 12.73
C TRP A 66 -33.57 -8.09 12.66
N ASN A 67 -32.91 -7.30 13.50
CA ASN A 67 -31.47 -7.00 13.44
C ASN A 67 -31.00 -6.62 12.02
N ARG A 68 -31.81 -5.81 11.34
CA ARG A 68 -31.56 -5.35 9.96
C ARG A 68 -31.84 -3.84 9.91
N PRO A 69 -31.17 -3.10 9.01
CA PRO A 69 -31.55 -1.71 8.75
C PRO A 69 -32.95 -1.67 8.15
N ALA A 70 -33.58 -0.53 8.23
CA ALA A 70 -34.84 -0.25 7.57
C ALA A 70 -34.63 0.57 6.30
N VAL A 71 -35.66 0.60 5.46
CA VAL A 71 -35.74 1.48 4.31
C VAL A 71 -37.18 1.97 4.20
N LYS A 72 -37.36 3.25 3.87
CA LYS A 72 -38.68 3.79 3.55
C LYS A 72 -38.96 3.44 2.10
N ILE A 73 -40.10 2.81 1.88
CA ILE A 73 -40.55 2.39 0.56
C ILE A 73 -41.86 3.07 0.24
N SER A 74 -41.98 3.58 -0.98
CA SER A 74 -43.25 4.10 -1.51
C SER A 74 -43.83 3.10 -2.50
N LYS A 75 -45.11 2.82 -2.35
CA LYS A 75 -45.89 1.92 -3.20
C LYS A 75 -46.00 2.56 -4.57
N ARG A 76 -45.65 1.78 -5.59
CA ARG A 76 -45.68 2.25 -6.98
C ARG A 76 -46.55 1.37 -7.85
N ILE A 77 -46.53 0.04 -7.66
CA ILE A 77 -47.35 -0.89 -8.44
C ILE A 77 -47.89 -2.02 -7.55
N GLU A 78 -49.19 -2.32 -7.64
CA GLU A 78 -49.84 -3.50 -7.04
C GLU A 78 -50.27 -4.49 -8.13
N LEU A 79 -49.92 -5.76 -7.95
CA LEU A 79 -50.32 -6.85 -8.84
C LEU A 79 -51.56 -7.56 -8.24
N LEU A 80 -52.71 -7.46 -8.93
CA LEU A 80 -53.96 -8.08 -8.48
C LEU A 80 -53.82 -9.61 -8.39
N GLU A 81 -54.47 -10.24 -7.40
CA GLU A 81 -54.33 -11.66 -7.05
C GLU A 81 -54.45 -12.62 -8.25
N SER A 82 -55.34 -12.34 -9.20
CA SER A 82 -55.55 -13.15 -10.41
C SER A 82 -54.38 -13.11 -11.41
N ASN A 83 -53.50 -12.12 -11.33
CA ASN A 83 -52.41 -11.85 -12.29
C ASN A 83 -51.02 -11.81 -11.65
N THR A 84 -50.88 -12.36 -10.44
CA THR A 84 -49.58 -12.46 -9.77
C THR A 84 -48.67 -13.50 -10.43
N ILE A 85 -47.35 -13.34 -10.24
CA ILE A 85 -46.33 -14.27 -10.77
C ILE A 85 -46.02 -15.33 -9.73
N HIS A 86 -46.38 -16.59 -9.99
CA HIS A 86 -46.18 -17.69 -9.03
C HIS A 86 -44.78 -18.33 -9.13
N TYR A 87 -44.32 -18.99 -8.06
CA TYR A 87 -43.03 -19.68 -8.06
C TYR A 87 -42.94 -20.81 -9.08
N SER A 88 -44.04 -21.52 -9.38
CA SER A 88 -44.03 -22.55 -10.43
C SER A 88 -43.62 -21.97 -11.79
N GLU A 89 -43.99 -20.72 -12.07
CA GLU A 89 -43.65 -20.02 -13.32
C GLU A 89 -42.18 -19.56 -13.31
N MET A 90 -41.71 -19.00 -12.19
CA MET A 90 -40.30 -18.60 -12.04
C MET A 90 -39.35 -19.80 -12.05
N SER A 91 -39.70 -20.90 -11.39
CA SER A 91 -38.89 -22.12 -11.32
C SER A 91 -38.87 -22.92 -12.62
N SER A 92 -39.80 -22.65 -13.55
CA SER A 92 -39.84 -23.23 -14.90
C SER A 92 -39.08 -22.40 -15.94
N ASN A 93 -38.73 -21.13 -15.64
CA ASN A 93 -37.94 -20.28 -16.51
C ASN A 93 -36.43 -20.53 -16.30
N TYR A 94 -35.68 -20.75 -17.39
CA TYR A 94 -34.26 -21.14 -17.33
C TYR A 94 -33.36 -20.13 -16.61
N ILE A 95 -33.60 -18.83 -16.79
CA ILE A 95 -32.80 -17.75 -16.16
C ILE A 95 -33.27 -17.50 -14.73
N LEU A 96 -34.58 -17.46 -14.49
CA LEU A 96 -35.13 -17.17 -13.15
C LEU A 96 -34.99 -18.34 -12.18
N LYS A 97 -34.98 -19.59 -12.65
CA LYS A 97 -34.68 -20.77 -11.81
C LYS A 97 -33.31 -20.65 -11.14
N GLU A 98 -32.36 -19.99 -11.80
CA GLU A 98 -31.02 -19.79 -11.29
C GLU A 98 -30.90 -18.63 -10.28
N TRP A 99 -31.94 -17.82 -10.12
CA TRP A 99 -32.00 -16.76 -9.12
C TRP A 99 -32.00 -17.34 -7.70
N SER A 100 -31.13 -16.81 -6.82
CA SER A 100 -30.96 -17.28 -5.44
C SER A 100 -32.26 -17.33 -4.64
N ALA A 101 -33.17 -16.38 -4.87
CA ALA A 101 -34.49 -16.37 -4.25
C ALA A 101 -35.33 -17.60 -4.63
N VAL A 102 -35.32 -17.98 -5.91
CA VAL A 102 -36.06 -19.14 -6.44
C VAL A 102 -35.39 -20.44 -5.97
N LYS A 103 -34.06 -20.55 -6.03
CA LYS A 103 -33.33 -21.73 -5.51
C LYS A 103 -33.62 -22.00 -4.03
N MET A 104 -33.66 -20.94 -3.22
CA MET A 104 -33.92 -21.04 -1.79
C MET A 104 -35.42 -21.10 -1.44
N ARG A 105 -36.31 -21.20 -2.44
CA ARG A 105 -37.78 -21.16 -2.27
C ARG A 105 -38.24 -20.01 -1.39
N PHE A 106 -37.62 -18.84 -1.55
CA PHE A 106 -37.89 -17.63 -0.79
C PHE A 106 -37.82 -17.82 0.75
N ARG A 107 -36.89 -18.67 1.23
CA ARG A 107 -36.63 -18.90 2.67
C ARG A 107 -35.64 -17.90 3.30
N GLY A 108 -35.44 -16.74 2.69
CA GLY A 108 -34.56 -15.67 3.17
C GLY A 108 -35.27 -14.33 3.16
N SER A 109 -34.77 -13.34 3.89
CA SER A 109 -35.47 -12.05 4.06
C SER A 109 -35.33 -11.11 2.86
N HIS A 110 -34.18 -11.15 2.18
CA HIS A 110 -33.82 -10.25 1.08
C HIS A 110 -32.98 -10.98 0.04
N PHE A 111 -33.22 -10.72 -1.24
CA PHE A 111 -32.46 -11.28 -2.34
C PHE A 111 -32.14 -10.20 -3.36
N LYS A 112 -30.87 -10.13 -3.79
CA LYS A 112 -30.48 -9.27 -4.91
C LYS A 112 -30.89 -9.94 -6.22
N ILE A 113 -31.39 -9.17 -7.17
CA ILE A 113 -31.67 -9.66 -8.52
C ILE A 113 -30.69 -8.99 -9.49
N SER A 114 -30.09 -9.76 -10.39
CA SER A 114 -29.24 -9.20 -11.45
C SER A 114 -30.10 -8.52 -12.52
N ASN A 115 -29.51 -7.64 -13.32
CA ASN A 115 -30.24 -6.96 -14.40
C ASN A 115 -30.83 -7.97 -15.41
N GLU A 116 -30.10 -9.03 -15.75
CA GLU A 116 -30.58 -10.10 -16.65
C GLU A 116 -31.79 -10.87 -16.07
N GLN A 117 -31.75 -11.19 -14.77
CA GLN A 117 -32.88 -11.81 -14.08
C GLN A 117 -34.07 -10.84 -13.93
N TRP A 118 -33.82 -9.56 -13.71
CA TRP A 118 -34.87 -8.55 -13.65
C TRP A 118 -35.55 -8.36 -15.00
N ASP A 119 -34.80 -8.28 -16.10
CA ASP A 119 -35.36 -8.15 -17.44
C ASP A 119 -36.24 -9.35 -17.81
N GLU A 120 -35.82 -10.56 -17.44
CA GLU A 120 -36.60 -11.78 -17.69
C GLU A 120 -37.86 -11.85 -16.79
N LEU A 121 -37.77 -11.37 -15.55
CA LEU A 121 -38.92 -11.23 -14.66
C LEU A 121 -39.90 -10.16 -15.14
N LYS A 122 -39.40 -9.02 -15.66
CA LYS A 122 -40.20 -7.97 -16.28
C LYS A 122 -41.01 -8.51 -17.45
N LYS A 123 -40.43 -9.35 -18.32
CA LYS A 123 -41.17 -9.99 -19.42
C LYS A 123 -42.34 -10.85 -18.91
N LEU A 124 -42.14 -11.60 -17.83
CA LEU A 124 -43.21 -12.40 -17.22
C LEU A 124 -44.29 -11.53 -16.57
N ILE A 125 -43.91 -10.46 -15.86
CA ILE A 125 -44.84 -9.48 -15.27
C ILE A 125 -45.69 -8.83 -16.37
N LEU A 126 -45.06 -8.33 -17.44
CA LEU A 126 -45.74 -7.66 -18.55
C LEU A 126 -46.57 -8.62 -19.41
N LYS A 127 -46.20 -9.91 -19.49
CA LYS A 127 -47.02 -10.91 -20.20
C LYS A 127 -48.37 -11.14 -19.51
N LYS A 128 -48.43 -11.08 -18.18
CA LYS A 128 -49.66 -11.21 -17.39
C LYS A 128 -50.35 -9.87 -17.10
N ASN A 129 -49.60 -8.77 -17.11
CA ASN A 129 -50.06 -7.41 -16.81
C ASN A 129 -49.53 -6.41 -17.85
N PRO A 130 -49.98 -6.48 -19.11
CA PRO A 130 -49.43 -5.66 -20.19
C PRO A 130 -49.68 -4.16 -20.02
N ASN A 131 -50.65 -3.78 -19.18
CA ASN A 131 -50.98 -2.40 -18.84
C ASN A 131 -49.97 -1.72 -17.90
N LEU A 132 -49.06 -2.46 -17.24
CA LEU A 132 -48.09 -1.91 -16.27
C LEU A 132 -46.76 -1.47 -16.90
N LYS A 133 -46.69 -1.41 -18.23
CA LYS A 133 -45.45 -1.12 -18.97
C LYS A 133 -44.90 0.28 -18.66
N GLU A 134 -45.74 1.30 -18.73
CA GLU A 134 -45.34 2.69 -18.48
C GLU A 134 -44.95 2.92 -17.01
N ASP A 135 -45.63 2.28 -16.07
CA ASP A 135 -45.34 2.40 -14.63
C ASP A 135 -43.97 1.79 -14.26
N ILE A 136 -43.61 0.64 -14.86
CA ILE A 136 -42.28 0.01 -14.66
C ILE A 136 -41.18 0.87 -15.29
N GLU A 137 -41.43 1.48 -16.45
CA GLU A 137 -40.47 2.37 -17.11
C GLU A 137 -40.27 3.69 -16.34
N PHE A 138 -41.31 4.21 -15.69
CA PHE A 138 -41.24 5.41 -14.83
C PHE A 138 -40.52 5.13 -13.50
N LEU A 139 -40.73 3.95 -12.91
CA LEU A 139 -40.03 3.49 -11.70
C LEU A 139 -38.51 3.54 -11.83
N GLU A 140 -37.97 3.27 -13.01
CA GLU A 140 -36.53 3.27 -13.28
C GLU A 140 -35.93 4.70 -13.45
N GLN A 141 -36.72 5.80 -13.44
CA GLN A 141 -36.27 7.17 -13.81
C GLN A 141 -36.18 8.22 -12.67
N GLU A 142 -36.71 7.96 -11.46
CA GLU A 142 -37.01 8.98 -10.41
C GLU A 142 -35.84 9.48 -9.48
N ASP A 143 -34.56 9.11 -9.67
CA ASP A 143 -33.51 9.23 -8.62
C ASP A 143 -32.66 10.52 -8.60
N GLU A 144 -33.01 11.56 -9.35
CA GLU A 144 -32.09 12.69 -9.62
C GLU A 144 -32.31 14.00 -8.81
N ILE A 145 -33.21 14.07 -7.82
CA ILE A 145 -33.77 15.39 -7.41
C ILE A 145 -33.46 15.90 -5.98
N GLU A 146 -33.10 15.11 -4.97
CA GLU A 146 -33.12 15.64 -3.57
C GLU A 146 -31.94 15.18 -2.69
N GLU A 147 -30.93 16.03 -2.49
CA GLU A 147 -30.06 16.04 -1.30
C GLU A 147 -29.18 17.32 -1.27
N ASN A 148 -29.61 18.39 -0.59
CA ASN A 148 -28.75 19.48 -0.12
C ASN A 148 -29.52 20.41 0.87
N GLU A 149 -29.31 20.25 2.18
CA GLU A 149 -29.47 21.22 3.30
C GLU A 149 -29.21 20.44 4.62
N GLY A 150 -28.36 20.79 5.60
CA GLY A 150 -27.49 21.95 5.84
C GLY A 150 -26.44 21.74 6.98
N GLN A 151 -25.32 22.44 6.80
CA GLN A 151 -24.37 23.11 7.73
C GLN A 151 -23.71 22.44 8.95
N GLY A 152 -22.35 22.47 8.97
CA GLY A 152 -21.55 22.40 10.20
C GLY A 152 -20.10 21.85 10.12
N SER A 153 -19.36 22.08 9.04
CA SER A 153 -17.89 21.88 8.86
C SER A 153 -17.56 22.19 7.39
N ILE A 154 -16.44 22.80 7.04
CA ILE A 154 -16.06 22.98 5.62
C ILE A 154 -15.71 21.60 5.04
N GLY A 155 -16.75 20.92 4.55
CA GLY A 155 -16.63 19.74 3.72
C GLY A 155 -16.33 20.15 2.29
N PHE A 156 -15.66 19.26 1.59
CA PHE A 156 -15.24 19.21 0.18
C PHE A 156 -16.23 19.66 -0.92
N TYR A 157 -17.35 20.30 -0.61
CA TYR A 157 -18.34 20.79 -1.57
C TYR A 157 -18.20 22.28 -1.93
N GLU A 158 -17.14 22.99 -1.52
CA GLU A 158 -17.02 24.43 -1.80
C GLU A 158 -16.25 24.82 -3.09
N LEU A 159 -16.31 23.98 -4.14
CA LEU A 159 -16.05 24.45 -5.51
C LEU A 159 -17.29 25.22 -6.00
N SER A 160 -17.18 26.54 -6.03
CA SER A 160 -18.33 27.45 -6.01
C SER A 160 -18.15 28.68 -6.90
N ALA A 161 -19.28 29.15 -7.41
CA ALA A 161 -19.43 30.17 -8.44
C ALA A 161 -19.00 31.59 -7.99
N GLY A 162 -17.81 32.03 -8.39
CA GLY A 162 -17.36 33.41 -8.26
C GLY A 162 -17.84 34.32 -9.39
N ARG A 163 -17.93 35.62 -9.13
CA ARG A 163 -18.21 36.66 -10.13
C ARG A 163 -16.91 37.35 -10.53
N ALA A 164 -16.67 37.51 -11.83
CA ALA A 164 -15.43 38.09 -12.34
C ALA A 164 -15.08 39.48 -11.77
N HIS A 165 -16.07 40.37 -11.52
CA HIS A 165 -15.82 41.67 -10.88
C HIS A 165 -15.35 41.54 -9.43
N ILE A 166 -15.85 40.56 -8.67
CA ILE A 166 -15.42 40.31 -7.29
C ILE A 166 -14.04 39.63 -7.29
N VAL A 167 -13.79 38.69 -8.20
CA VAL A 167 -12.48 38.04 -8.38
C VAL A 167 -11.40 39.07 -8.73
N ARG A 168 -11.71 40.01 -9.62
CA ARG A 168 -10.86 41.17 -9.96
C ARG A 168 -10.51 41.98 -8.70
N ASP A 169 -11.52 42.34 -7.91
CA ASP A 169 -11.33 43.19 -6.74
C ASP A 169 -10.58 42.48 -5.61
N ILE A 170 -10.77 41.16 -5.45
CA ILE A 170 -9.97 40.30 -4.57
C ILE A 170 -8.50 40.33 -4.98
N CYS A 171 -8.20 40.12 -6.27
CA CYS A 171 -6.81 40.12 -6.74
C CYS A 171 -6.16 41.49 -6.53
N TYR A 172 -6.90 42.56 -6.80
CA TYR A 172 -6.43 43.92 -6.56
C TYR A 172 -6.13 44.16 -5.08
N LEU A 173 -7.01 43.76 -4.17
CA LEU A 173 -6.80 43.91 -2.73
C LEU A 173 -5.60 43.12 -2.21
N ILE A 174 -5.40 41.88 -2.69
CA ILE A 174 -4.22 41.07 -2.35
C ILE A 174 -2.93 41.77 -2.79
N SER A 175 -2.90 42.37 -3.99
CA SER A 175 -1.69 43.07 -4.47
C SER A 175 -1.33 44.35 -3.69
N HIS A 176 -2.30 45.01 -3.06
CA HIS A 176 -2.09 46.30 -2.37
C HIS A 176 -1.94 46.18 -0.86
N ASN A 177 -2.06 44.96 -0.30
CA ASN A 177 -1.93 44.72 1.14
C ASN A 177 -0.94 43.57 1.38
N LEU A 178 0.23 43.90 1.93
CA LEU A 178 1.23 42.91 2.32
C LEU A 178 0.72 42.11 3.52
N ASN A 179 0.78 40.77 3.44
CA ASN A 179 0.42 39.83 4.51
C ASN A 179 -1.04 39.94 5.01
N ILE A 180 -1.98 40.22 4.11
CA ILE A 180 -3.41 40.26 4.45
C ILE A 180 -3.97 38.86 4.77
N THR A 181 -4.79 38.75 5.82
CA THR A 181 -5.54 37.51 6.15
C THR A 181 -6.88 37.42 5.40
N GLU A 182 -7.50 36.24 5.34
CA GLU A 182 -8.81 36.08 4.65
C GLU A 182 -9.90 36.94 5.29
N ASN A 183 -9.94 36.99 6.63
CA ASN A 183 -10.90 37.82 7.36
C ASN A 183 -10.68 39.30 7.05
N GLU A 184 -9.44 39.79 7.07
CA GLU A 184 -9.12 41.18 6.73
C GLU A 184 -9.44 41.50 5.27
N LEU A 185 -9.17 40.59 4.34
CA LEU A 185 -9.54 40.72 2.92
C LEU A 185 -11.06 40.88 2.75
N PHE A 186 -11.83 40.06 3.46
CA PHE A 186 -13.29 40.11 3.41
C PHE A 186 -13.83 41.38 4.07
N ASP A 187 -13.21 41.84 5.15
CA ASP A 187 -13.58 43.09 5.80
C ASP A 187 -13.22 44.31 4.95
N LEU A 188 -12.09 44.31 4.25
CA LEU A 188 -11.75 45.35 3.28
C LEU A 188 -12.72 45.36 2.09
N LEU A 189 -13.10 44.20 1.56
CA LEU A 189 -14.14 44.12 0.53
C LEU A 189 -15.46 44.71 1.04
N ARG A 190 -15.89 44.35 2.25
CA ARG A 190 -17.13 44.87 2.84
C ARG A 190 -17.08 46.38 3.04
N LYS A 191 -15.98 46.89 3.58
CA LYS A 191 -15.77 48.31 3.86
C LYS A 191 -15.81 49.16 2.59
N ASN A 192 -15.22 48.69 1.50
CA ASN A 192 -15.12 49.46 0.26
C ASN A 192 -16.40 49.43 -0.61
N VAL A 193 -17.24 48.40 -0.49
CA VAL A 193 -18.49 48.30 -1.26
C VAL A 193 -19.65 49.09 -0.62
N GLY A 194 -19.69 49.23 0.72
CA GLY A 194 -20.76 49.93 1.44
C GLY A 194 -22.10 49.16 1.50
N GLU A 195 -23.12 49.73 2.16
CA GLU A 195 -24.37 49.01 2.48
C GLU A 195 -25.51 49.12 1.44
N ASN A 196 -25.40 49.95 0.39
CA ASN A 196 -26.55 50.29 -0.46
C ASN A 196 -26.25 50.42 -1.96
N ASP A 197 -25.68 49.38 -2.58
CA ASP A 197 -25.45 49.35 -4.03
C ASP A 197 -25.84 48.01 -4.71
N ASP A 198 -26.04 48.03 -6.03
CA ASP A 198 -26.36 46.84 -6.84
C ASP A 198 -25.19 45.83 -6.87
N TYR A 199 -23.95 46.30 -6.65
CA TYR A 199 -22.76 45.48 -6.43
C TYR A 199 -22.86 44.67 -5.12
N TRP A 200 -23.36 45.28 -4.04
CA TRP A 200 -23.61 44.61 -2.75
C TRP A 200 -24.63 43.48 -2.88
N ARG A 201 -25.68 43.67 -3.69
CA ARG A 201 -26.64 42.61 -4.03
C ARG A 201 -26.00 41.49 -4.84
N ALA A 202 -25.08 41.81 -5.75
CA ALA A 202 -24.33 40.81 -6.51
C ALA A 202 -23.39 39.99 -5.62
N TYR A 203 -22.77 40.64 -4.64
CA TYR A 203 -21.94 40.03 -3.60
C TYR A 203 -22.71 39.05 -2.71
N TYR A 204 -24.02 39.21 -2.48
CA TYR A 204 -24.80 38.40 -1.53
C TYR A 204 -25.97 37.57 -2.13
N GLN A 205 -25.93 37.28 -3.43
CA GLN A 205 -27.11 36.88 -4.23
C GLN A 205 -28.00 35.71 -3.76
N ARG A 206 -27.69 34.97 -2.68
CA ARG A 206 -28.52 33.88 -2.14
C ARG A 206 -28.48 33.77 -0.61
N SER A 207 -28.83 34.85 0.09
CA SER A 207 -29.30 34.77 1.50
C SER A 207 -28.28 34.28 2.55
N HIS A 208 -26.98 34.23 2.28
CA HIS A 208 -25.95 33.85 3.27
C HIS A 208 -24.82 34.88 3.31
N LYS A 209 -24.88 35.76 4.33
CA LYS A 209 -23.94 36.89 4.50
C LYS A 209 -22.49 36.46 4.84
N ASN A 210 -22.27 35.20 5.22
CA ASN A 210 -21.02 34.78 5.83
C ASN A 210 -20.06 34.06 4.86
N ASN A 211 -20.54 33.45 3.76
CA ASN A 211 -19.70 32.53 2.95
C ASN A 211 -19.41 33.02 1.51
N SER A 212 -20.09 34.07 1.03
CA SER A 212 -19.89 34.58 -0.33
C SER A 212 -18.48 35.10 -0.68
N PRO A 213 -17.76 35.79 0.22
CA PRO A 213 -16.39 36.22 -0.05
C PRO A 213 -15.45 35.02 -0.34
N SER A 214 -15.62 33.94 0.42
CA SER A 214 -14.87 32.68 0.33
C SER A 214 -15.03 32.02 -1.04
N TYR A 215 -16.25 32.01 -1.59
CA TYR A 215 -16.54 31.46 -2.92
C TYR A 215 -15.82 32.19 -4.06
N ASN A 216 -15.75 33.52 -3.97
CA ASN A 216 -15.06 34.32 -4.98
C ASN A 216 -13.53 34.19 -4.86
N LEU A 217 -13.00 34.05 -3.64
CA LEU A 217 -11.57 33.77 -3.42
C LEU A 217 -11.19 32.39 -3.96
N ASN A 218 -12.01 31.37 -3.72
CA ASN A 218 -11.79 30.04 -4.27
C ASN A 218 -11.85 30.03 -5.80
N SER A 219 -12.73 30.82 -6.42
CA SER A 219 -12.72 31.00 -7.88
C SER A 219 -11.43 31.65 -8.40
N ALA A 220 -10.88 32.63 -7.67
CA ALA A 220 -9.58 33.22 -8.03
C ALA A 220 -8.43 32.20 -7.94
N ARG A 221 -8.48 31.31 -6.95
CA ARG A 221 -7.54 30.18 -6.80
C ARG A 221 -7.68 29.17 -7.93
N THR A 222 -8.90 28.77 -8.27
CA THR A 222 -9.18 27.83 -9.38
C THR A 222 -8.71 28.36 -10.73
N LEU A 223 -8.87 29.67 -10.96
CA LEU A 223 -8.40 30.34 -12.19
C LEU A 223 -6.88 30.55 -12.23
N GLY A 224 -6.15 30.11 -11.20
CA GLY A 224 -4.70 30.29 -11.11
C GLY A 224 -4.28 31.75 -11.00
N LEU A 225 -5.14 32.64 -10.47
CA LEU A 225 -4.83 34.05 -10.23
C LEU A 225 -4.24 34.27 -8.83
N VAL A 226 -4.59 33.40 -7.88
CA VAL A 226 -4.13 33.39 -6.48
C VAL A 226 -3.60 32.00 -6.15
N HIS A 227 -2.52 31.88 -5.38
CA HIS A 227 -2.00 30.59 -4.93
C HIS A 227 -3.02 29.81 -4.07
N ARG A 228 -3.06 28.48 -4.18
CA ARG A 228 -4.09 27.62 -3.53
C ARG A 228 -4.11 27.77 -2.00
N ASN A 229 -2.94 27.81 -1.36
CA ASN A 229 -2.80 27.81 0.10
C ASN A 229 -2.23 29.13 0.65
N GLN A 230 -2.10 30.16 -0.18
CA GLN A 230 -1.52 31.44 0.21
C GLN A 230 -2.32 32.58 -0.39
N LEU A 231 -2.52 33.67 0.37
CA LEU A 231 -3.07 34.91 -0.15
C LEU A 231 -2.02 35.72 -0.90
N LYS A 232 -1.49 35.12 -1.98
CA LYS A 232 -0.48 35.71 -2.86
C LYS A 232 -0.91 35.54 -4.30
N LEU A 233 -0.70 36.58 -5.12
CA LEU A 233 -0.96 36.50 -6.55
C LEU A 233 0.05 35.61 -7.26
N THR A 234 -0.42 34.90 -8.28
CA THR A 234 0.44 34.27 -9.27
C THR A 234 0.88 35.30 -10.31
N GLU A 235 1.82 34.93 -11.20
CA GLU A 235 2.20 35.79 -12.34
C GLU A 235 0.97 36.18 -13.22
N LEU A 236 -0.02 35.29 -13.31
CA LEU A 236 -1.27 35.54 -14.03
C LEU A 236 -2.18 36.51 -13.28
N GLY A 237 -2.27 36.40 -11.95
CA GLY A 237 -2.97 37.35 -11.09
C GLY A 237 -2.35 38.75 -11.14
N GLU A 238 -1.02 38.85 -11.14
CA GLU A 238 -0.32 40.13 -11.29
C GLU A 238 -0.60 40.79 -12.64
N LYS A 239 -0.72 40.00 -13.72
CA LYS A 239 -1.12 40.50 -15.05
C LYS A 239 -2.54 41.07 -15.05
N LEU A 240 -3.48 40.44 -14.33
CA LEU A 240 -4.83 40.98 -14.15
C LEU A 240 -4.78 42.32 -13.42
N VAL A 241 -4.09 42.39 -12.28
CA VAL A 241 -4.01 43.62 -11.48
C VAL A 241 -3.43 44.79 -12.28
N LYS A 242 -2.39 44.55 -13.09
CA LYS A 242 -1.76 45.59 -13.94
C LYS A 242 -2.70 46.22 -14.97
N VAL A 243 -3.78 45.55 -15.35
CA VAL A 243 -4.75 46.05 -16.34
C VAL A 243 -6.05 46.56 -15.73
N VAL A 244 -6.18 46.52 -14.39
CA VAL A 244 -7.33 47.05 -13.64
C VAL A 244 -7.09 48.52 -13.32
N THR A 245 -8.10 49.36 -13.52
CA THR A 245 -8.05 50.79 -13.16
C THR A 245 -8.83 51.07 -11.88
N GLU A 246 -8.44 52.10 -11.11
CA GLU A 246 -9.11 52.45 -9.84
C GLU A 246 -10.62 52.72 -10.02
N ASN A 247 -11.03 53.26 -11.16
CA ASN A 247 -12.43 53.53 -11.50
C ASN A 247 -13.26 52.26 -11.78
N GLU A 248 -12.63 51.10 -11.90
CA GLU A 248 -13.31 49.82 -12.13
C GLU A 248 -13.60 49.08 -10.83
N LEU A 249 -12.85 49.37 -9.76
CA LEU A 249 -12.93 48.64 -8.50
C LEU A 249 -14.28 48.86 -7.83
N TYR A 250 -14.82 47.79 -7.23
CA TYR A 250 -16.06 47.79 -6.48
C TYR A 250 -17.31 48.21 -7.30
N ASP A 251 -17.21 48.24 -8.64
CA ASP A 251 -18.32 48.39 -9.60
C ASP A 251 -18.39 47.19 -10.57
N TYR A 252 -19.55 46.99 -11.22
CA TYR A 252 -19.82 45.92 -12.18
C TYR A 252 -19.28 46.19 -13.59
N LYS A 253 -18.69 47.37 -13.83
CA LYS A 253 -18.14 47.77 -15.13
C LYS A 253 -16.69 47.33 -15.28
N TYR A 254 -16.29 47.05 -16.52
CA TYR A 254 -14.91 46.68 -16.86
C TYR A 254 -14.35 47.66 -17.88
N GLY A 255 -13.15 48.18 -17.64
CA GLY A 255 -12.43 48.90 -18.69
C GLY A 255 -11.82 47.94 -19.70
N LEU A 256 -11.27 48.54 -20.76
CA LEU A 256 -10.84 47.81 -21.93
C LEU A 256 -9.74 46.77 -21.63
N GLY A 257 -8.82 47.07 -20.71
CA GLY A 257 -7.74 46.17 -20.30
C GLY A 257 -8.25 44.91 -19.62
N THR A 258 -9.15 45.04 -18.64
CA THR A 258 -9.79 43.90 -17.96
C THR A 258 -10.64 43.05 -18.89
N LYS A 259 -11.36 43.70 -19.83
CA LYS A 259 -12.13 43.01 -20.88
C LYS A 259 -11.22 42.14 -21.77
N LYS A 260 -10.06 42.69 -22.18
CA LYS A 260 -9.02 41.96 -22.93
C LYS A 260 -8.51 40.75 -22.15
N PHE A 261 -8.15 40.95 -20.89
CA PHE A 261 -7.62 39.88 -20.04
C PHE A 261 -8.57 38.69 -19.92
N PHE A 262 -9.83 38.91 -19.52
CA PHE A 262 -10.78 37.80 -19.35
C PHE A 262 -11.13 37.13 -20.69
N TYR A 263 -11.20 37.90 -21.77
CA TYR A 263 -11.43 37.33 -23.10
C TYR A 263 -10.26 36.45 -23.58
N GLU A 264 -9.02 36.90 -23.37
CA GLU A 264 -7.82 36.11 -23.70
C GLU A 264 -7.67 34.89 -22.81
N LEU A 265 -7.92 35.04 -21.51
CA LEU A 265 -7.93 33.93 -20.55
C LEU A 265 -8.91 32.85 -21.01
N ALA A 266 -10.11 33.26 -21.44
CA ALA A 266 -11.11 32.36 -21.97
C ALA A 266 -10.71 31.70 -23.30
N LEU A 267 -10.01 32.42 -24.19
CA LEU A 267 -9.54 31.87 -25.47
C LEU A 267 -8.35 30.91 -25.34
N LYS A 268 -7.49 31.12 -24.33
CA LYS A 268 -6.35 30.25 -24.03
C LYS A 268 -6.77 28.95 -23.38
N HIS A 269 -7.97 28.90 -22.79
CA HIS A 269 -8.47 27.72 -22.12
C HIS A 269 -9.11 26.74 -23.15
N PRO A 270 -8.51 25.55 -23.38
CA PRO A 270 -8.87 24.67 -24.50
C PRO A 270 -10.34 24.24 -24.50
N SER A 271 -10.91 24.02 -23.32
CA SER A 271 -12.30 23.61 -23.09
C SER A 271 -13.31 24.63 -23.62
N ILE A 272 -13.04 25.92 -23.40
CA ILE A 272 -13.89 27.03 -23.84
C ILE A 272 -13.82 27.16 -25.35
N LYS A 273 -12.60 27.15 -25.89
CA LYS A 273 -12.34 27.23 -27.32
C LYS A 273 -13.07 26.11 -28.08
N LYS A 274 -12.98 24.87 -27.58
CA LYS A 274 -13.62 23.70 -28.19
C LYS A 274 -15.14 23.74 -28.10
N ALA A 275 -15.70 24.15 -26.96
CA ALA A 275 -17.14 24.33 -26.80
C ALA A 275 -17.71 25.39 -27.77
N MET A 276 -17.00 26.50 -27.95
CA MET A 276 -17.38 27.56 -28.91
C MET A 276 -17.32 27.09 -30.36
N GLU A 277 -16.33 26.28 -30.74
CA GLU A 277 -16.19 25.70 -32.08
C GLU A 277 -17.32 24.71 -32.41
N ILE A 278 -17.62 23.78 -31.50
CA ILE A 278 -18.67 22.76 -31.69
C ILE A 278 -20.07 23.39 -31.83
N LEU A 279 -20.39 24.35 -30.96
CA LEU A 279 -21.67 25.05 -31.02
C LEU A 279 -21.83 25.86 -32.32
N LYS A 280 -20.72 26.39 -32.86
CA LYS A 280 -20.65 27.15 -34.13
C LYS A 280 -20.89 26.20 -35.31
N GLU A 281 -20.23 25.05 -35.34
CA GLU A 281 -20.39 24.03 -36.39
C GLU A 281 -21.83 23.49 -36.45
N LYS A 282 -22.48 23.28 -35.31
CA LYS A 282 -23.85 22.75 -35.23
C LYS A 282 -24.96 23.79 -35.46
N LYS A 283 -24.64 25.03 -35.83
CA LYS A 283 -25.60 26.14 -36.04
C LYS A 283 -26.57 26.38 -34.87
N ARG A 284 -26.21 25.93 -33.67
CA ARG A 284 -27.00 26.06 -32.43
C ARG A 284 -26.52 27.20 -31.54
N LEU A 285 -25.47 27.90 -31.94
CA LEU A 285 -24.94 29.06 -31.24
C LEU A 285 -25.86 30.28 -31.46
N ARG A 286 -26.90 30.45 -30.63
CA ARG A 286 -27.78 31.64 -30.70
C ARG A 286 -27.33 32.80 -29.81
N PHE A 287 -26.48 32.57 -28.80
CA PHE A 287 -26.13 33.57 -27.77
C PHE A 287 -24.67 33.56 -27.27
N TYR A 288 -23.76 32.77 -27.85
CA TYR A 288 -22.42 32.52 -27.27
C TYR A 288 -21.26 33.22 -27.96
N SER A 289 -21.52 34.10 -28.92
CA SER A 289 -20.47 34.95 -29.45
C SER A 289 -20.66 36.38 -28.93
N PRO A 290 -19.58 37.08 -28.52
CA PRO A 290 -19.74 38.37 -27.89
C PRO A 290 -20.40 39.36 -28.85
N THR A 291 -21.27 40.19 -28.29
CA THR A 291 -22.05 41.15 -29.07
C THR A 291 -21.33 42.48 -29.13
N CYS A 292 -21.27 43.08 -30.31
CA CYS A 292 -20.76 44.43 -30.44
C CYS A 292 -21.76 45.39 -29.77
N ASN A 293 -21.31 46.22 -28.84
CA ASN A 293 -22.12 47.18 -28.11
C ASN A 293 -22.63 48.34 -28.99
N ARG A 294 -22.03 48.56 -30.16
CA ARG A 294 -22.49 49.55 -31.16
C ARG A 294 -23.55 48.99 -32.10
N THR A 295 -23.36 47.78 -32.63
CA THR A 295 -24.30 47.19 -33.59
C THR A 295 -25.34 46.29 -32.93
N ASN A 296 -25.12 45.91 -31.67
CA ASN A 296 -25.89 44.93 -30.90
C ASN A 296 -26.05 43.58 -31.63
N ARG A 297 -25.12 43.27 -32.54
CA ARG A 297 -25.07 42.02 -33.32
C ARG A 297 -23.91 41.13 -32.88
N VAL A 298 -24.08 39.85 -33.16
CA VAL A 298 -23.15 38.77 -32.80
C VAL A 298 -22.00 38.71 -33.80
N PHE A 299 -20.81 38.43 -33.30
CA PHE A 299 -19.58 38.48 -34.07
C PHE A 299 -19.14 37.10 -34.62
N TRP A 300 -19.15 36.89 -35.93
CA TRP A 300 -18.96 35.56 -36.52
C TRP A 300 -17.69 35.38 -37.36
N LYS A 301 -17.29 36.42 -38.07
CA LYS A 301 -16.16 36.42 -39.00
C LYS A 301 -15.09 37.38 -38.51
N LYS A 302 -13.90 36.85 -38.25
CA LYS A 302 -12.82 37.56 -37.59
C LYS A 302 -11.51 37.43 -38.36
N SER A 303 -10.83 38.55 -38.51
CA SER A 303 -9.41 38.59 -38.88
C SER A 303 -8.59 39.01 -37.68
N PHE A 304 -7.35 38.54 -37.64
CA PHE A 304 -6.37 38.93 -36.63
C PHE A 304 -5.36 39.87 -37.28
N ASN A 305 -5.12 41.01 -36.65
CA ASN A 305 -4.03 41.91 -37.01
C ASN A 305 -3.16 42.16 -35.78
N GLY A 306 -2.07 41.41 -35.64
CA GLY A 306 -1.27 41.39 -34.41
C GLY A 306 -2.09 40.91 -33.21
N THR A 307 -2.22 41.74 -32.16
CA THR A 307 -3.03 41.47 -30.96
C THR A 307 -4.50 41.87 -31.09
N ASN A 308 -4.89 42.51 -32.20
CA ASN A 308 -6.24 43.06 -32.37
C ASN A 308 -7.14 42.08 -33.13
N VAL A 309 -8.36 41.89 -32.62
CA VAL A 309 -9.40 41.05 -33.25
C VAL A 309 -10.31 41.97 -34.05
N LEU A 310 -10.26 41.87 -35.38
CA LEU A 310 -11.02 42.72 -36.29
C LEU A 310 -12.30 42.05 -36.77
N CYS A 311 -13.37 42.83 -36.82
CA CYS A 311 -14.68 42.38 -37.25
C CYS A 311 -14.89 42.50 -38.75
N GLU A 312 -15.23 41.39 -39.43
CA GLU A 312 -15.35 41.36 -40.90
C GLU A 312 -16.79 41.56 -41.42
N HIS A 313 -17.72 42.02 -40.59
CA HIS A 313 -19.09 42.31 -41.04
C HIS A 313 -19.22 43.73 -41.58
N ASP A 314 -19.22 43.89 -42.91
CA ASP A 314 -19.40 45.18 -43.60
C ASP A 314 -20.84 45.44 -44.10
N ASP A 315 -21.76 44.50 -43.84
CA ASP A 315 -23.10 44.49 -44.44
C ASP A 315 -24.08 45.53 -43.86
N TYR A 316 -23.67 46.31 -42.84
CA TYR A 316 -24.56 47.20 -42.08
C TYR A 316 -24.07 48.65 -42.00
N PRO A 317 -24.97 49.66 -42.05
CA PRO A 317 -24.60 51.08 -42.01
C PRO A 317 -23.82 51.50 -40.75
N GLU A 318 -24.08 50.87 -39.62
CA GLU A 318 -23.44 51.15 -38.32
C GLU A 318 -21.99 50.62 -38.27
N CYS A 319 -21.67 49.56 -39.02
CA CYS A 319 -20.29 49.05 -39.14
C CYS A 319 -19.37 50.05 -39.84
N LYS A 320 -19.89 50.92 -40.72
CA LYS A 320 -19.09 51.97 -41.39
C LYS A 320 -18.57 53.06 -40.45
N LYS A 321 -19.07 53.12 -39.20
CA LYS A 321 -18.61 54.04 -38.13
C LYS A 321 -17.85 53.30 -37.01
N CYS A 322 -17.71 51.98 -37.11
CA CYS A 322 -16.92 51.15 -36.20
C CYS A 322 -15.43 51.29 -36.55
N ASP A 323 -14.52 51.13 -35.58
CA ASP A 323 -13.08 50.97 -35.84
C ASP A 323 -12.74 49.52 -36.25
N HIS A 324 -13.77 48.67 -36.36
CA HIS A 324 -13.72 47.23 -36.56
C HIS A 324 -12.94 46.47 -35.48
N ASP A 325 -12.40 47.13 -34.45
CA ASP A 325 -11.74 46.50 -33.32
C ASP A 325 -12.81 45.95 -32.37
N PHE A 326 -13.00 44.64 -32.47
CA PHE A 326 -14.05 43.94 -31.76
C PHE A 326 -13.91 44.10 -30.26
N ILE A 327 -12.69 44.06 -29.73
CA ILE A 327 -12.47 44.06 -28.28
C ILE A 327 -12.87 45.42 -27.67
N ASN A 328 -12.71 46.52 -28.41
CA ASN A 328 -13.16 47.86 -28.01
C ASN A 328 -14.69 47.94 -27.88
N HIS A 329 -15.39 47.04 -28.55
CA HIS A 329 -16.84 47.04 -28.66
C HIS A 329 -17.52 45.82 -28.04
N ILE A 330 -16.84 44.95 -27.29
CA ILE A 330 -17.51 43.83 -26.60
C ILE A 330 -18.47 44.38 -25.54
N LYS A 331 -19.74 43.98 -25.64
CA LYS A 331 -20.74 44.24 -24.59
C LYS A 331 -20.36 43.48 -23.32
N GLU A 332 -20.30 44.19 -22.19
CA GLU A 332 -19.91 43.63 -20.89
C GLU A 332 -20.71 42.40 -20.52
N SER A 333 -22.00 42.36 -20.87
CA SER A 333 -22.89 41.22 -20.64
C SER A 333 -22.53 39.95 -21.43
N SER A 334 -21.46 39.96 -22.22
CA SER A 334 -21.11 38.87 -23.16
C SER A 334 -19.66 38.37 -23.04
N LEU A 335 -18.95 38.72 -21.96
CA LEU A 335 -17.63 38.17 -21.65
C LEU A 335 -17.75 36.81 -20.96
N PRO A 336 -17.19 35.72 -21.54
CA PRO A 336 -17.18 34.41 -20.92
C PRO A 336 -16.05 34.29 -19.89
N PHE A 337 -16.33 33.69 -18.73
CA PHE A 337 -15.31 33.19 -17.82
C PHE A 337 -15.76 31.87 -17.16
N GLU A 338 -14.80 31.03 -16.76
CA GLU A 338 -15.04 29.65 -16.36
C GLU A 338 -15.00 29.46 -14.84
N THR A 339 -15.86 28.60 -14.32
CA THR A 339 -15.71 28.00 -12.98
C THR A 339 -16.15 26.54 -13.02
N LEU A 340 -15.43 25.67 -12.31
CA LEU A 340 -15.83 24.28 -12.12
C LEU A 340 -17.07 24.20 -11.23
N LYS A 341 -18.07 23.38 -11.58
CA LYS A 341 -19.22 23.10 -10.72
C LYS A 341 -19.45 21.59 -10.64
N THR A 342 -19.41 21.07 -9.42
CA THR A 342 -19.77 19.69 -9.09
C THR A 342 -21.17 19.65 -8.48
N GLY A 343 -22.10 18.89 -9.07
CA GLY A 343 -23.47 18.75 -8.56
C GLY A 343 -24.07 17.38 -8.87
N ILE A 344 -25.25 17.12 -8.28
CA ILE A 344 -25.98 15.83 -8.29
C ILE A 344 -26.33 15.34 -9.72
N LYS A 345 -26.26 16.22 -10.74
CA LYS A 345 -26.55 15.93 -12.16
C LYS A 345 -25.32 15.81 -13.08
N GLY A 346 -24.13 15.60 -12.50
CA GLY A 346 -22.88 15.39 -13.24
C GLY A 346 -21.85 16.51 -13.14
N HIS A 347 -20.63 16.24 -13.64
CA HIS A 347 -19.52 17.19 -13.77
C HIS A 347 -19.75 18.10 -14.99
N GLY A 348 -19.57 19.41 -14.85
CA GLY A 348 -19.70 20.34 -15.97
C GLY A 348 -19.04 21.69 -15.74
N PHE A 349 -18.59 22.30 -16.83
CA PHE A 349 -18.01 23.64 -16.83
C PHE A 349 -19.12 24.69 -16.89
N VAL A 350 -19.09 25.65 -15.96
CA VAL A 350 -20.02 26.77 -15.99
C VAL A 350 -19.32 27.97 -16.62
N PHE A 351 -19.87 28.40 -17.75
CA PHE A 351 -19.46 29.61 -18.46
C PHE A 351 -20.33 30.77 -18.01
N TRP A 352 -19.76 31.69 -17.25
CA TRP A 352 -20.44 32.89 -16.78
C TRP A 352 -20.33 34.01 -17.81
N MET A 353 -21.47 34.64 -18.09
CA MET A 353 -21.55 35.89 -18.84
C MET A 353 -21.67 37.05 -17.86
N CYS A 354 -20.87 38.09 -18.09
CA CYS A 354 -20.66 39.17 -17.12
C CYS A 354 -21.86 40.13 -16.83
N SER A 355 -23.11 39.85 -17.22
CA SER A 355 -24.27 40.62 -16.70
C SER A 355 -25.63 39.89 -16.70
N ARG A 356 -26.62 40.49 -16.02
CA ARG A 356 -28.01 40.08 -15.65
C ARG A 356 -28.92 39.49 -16.76
N VAL A 357 -28.43 39.10 -17.94
CA VAL A 357 -29.29 38.55 -19.00
C VAL A 357 -29.24 37.02 -19.01
N THR A 358 -30.34 36.42 -18.58
CA THR A 358 -30.62 34.98 -18.55
C THR A 358 -30.38 34.32 -19.92
N PRO A 359 -29.61 33.22 -20.02
CA PRO A 359 -29.55 32.42 -21.25
C PRO A 359 -30.86 31.63 -21.42
N MET A 360 -31.48 31.73 -22.60
CA MET A 360 -32.62 30.91 -22.98
C MET A 360 -32.10 29.57 -23.58
N HIS A 361 -32.57 28.44 -23.04
CA HIS A 361 -32.13 27.08 -23.39
C HIS A 361 -32.28 26.71 -24.87
N LEU A 362 -31.36 25.89 -25.38
CA LEU A 362 -31.40 25.30 -26.72
C LEU A 362 -32.26 24.03 -26.72
N THR A 363 -33.49 24.18 -27.25
CA THR A 363 -34.43 23.16 -27.78
C THR A 363 -35.17 22.21 -26.82
N GLY A 364 -36.48 22.43 -26.66
CA GLY A 364 -37.46 21.52 -26.03
C GLY A 364 -38.83 22.21 -25.84
N LYS A 365 -39.95 21.46 -25.89
CA LYS A 365 -41.32 21.95 -26.14
C LYS A 365 -42.04 22.75 -25.04
N ASP A 366 -41.47 22.94 -23.84
CA ASP A 366 -42.08 23.72 -22.77
C ASP A 366 -41.08 24.74 -22.17
N PRO A 367 -41.34 26.06 -22.28
CA PRO A 367 -40.45 27.09 -21.76
C PRO A 367 -40.67 27.27 -20.25
N GLY A 368 -39.91 26.54 -19.44
CA GLY A 368 -39.85 26.68 -17.98
C GLY A 368 -38.52 27.27 -17.50
N TYR A 369 -38.60 28.29 -16.65
CA TYR A 369 -37.47 29.04 -16.06
C TYR A 369 -36.65 28.15 -15.09
N SER A 370 -35.35 27.96 -15.33
CA SER A 370 -34.38 27.57 -14.29
C SER A 370 -33.01 28.18 -14.60
N GLY A 371 -32.41 28.80 -13.59
CA GLY A 371 -31.42 29.88 -13.77
C GLY A 371 -30.06 29.49 -14.34
N ASN A 372 -29.41 30.54 -14.88
CA ASN A 372 -27.96 30.80 -15.04
C ASN A 372 -27.05 29.69 -15.59
N THR A 373 -27.59 28.59 -16.12
CA THR A 373 -26.79 27.41 -16.45
C THR A 373 -27.05 27.01 -17.89
N ILE A 374 -25.99 26.58 -18.56
CA ILE A 374 -26.07 25.92 -19.85
C ILE A 374 -26.01 24.44 -19.52
N TYR A 375 -27.15 23.76 -19.60
CA TYR A 375 -27.21 22.31 -19.44
C TYR A 375 -26.90 21.65 -20.77
N TRP A 376 -26.08 20.61 -20.73
CA TRP A 376 -26.03 19.61 -21.79
C TRP A 376 -27.15 18.61 -21.49
N ASP A 377 -28.16 18.51 -22.35
CA ASP A 377 -29.15 17.43 -22.22
C ASP A 377 -28.49 16.09 -22.56
N LYS A 378 -29.14 14.97 -22.21
CA LYS A 378 -28.66 13.61 -22.49
C LYS A 378 -28.27 13.41 -23.96
N LYS A 379 -28.98 14.08 -24.86
CA LYS A 379 -28.73 14.06 -26.31
C LYS A 379 -27.47 14.85 -26.69
N ALA A 380 -27.18 15.96 -26.03
CA ALA A 380 -25.95 16.73 -26.20
C ALA A 380 -24.73 16.04 -25.54
N ALA A 381 -24.93 15.35 -24.42
CA ALA A 381 -23.91 14.52 -23.78
C ALA A 381 -23.54 13.29 -24.63
N ASP A 382 -24.53 12.59 -25.19
CA ASP A 382 -24.33 11.50 -26.14
C ASP A 382 -23.67 11.98 -27.46
N GLU A 383 -23.96 13.22 -27.87
CA GLU A 383 -23.36 13.86 -29.06
C GLU A 383 -21.95 14.45 -28.83
N LEU A 384 -21.51 14.64 -27.58
CA LEU A 384 -20.19 15.19 -27.21
C LEU A 384 -19.17 14.11 -26.81
N GLY A 385 -19.62 12.89 -26.54
CA GLY A 385 -18.76 11.70 -26.41
C GLY A 385 -17.65 11.80 -25.36
N ASP A 386 -16.47 11.25 -25.68
CA ASP A 386 -15.29 11.06 -24.80
C ASP A 386 -14.65 12.36 -24.28
N LEU A 387 -15.15 13.53 -24.66
CA LEU A 387 -14.58 14.82 -24.27
C LEU A 387 -14.73 15.13 -22.78
N ILE A 388 -15.74 14.59 -22.09
CA ILE A 388 -15.92 14.76 -20.63
C ILE A 388 -14.77 14.10 -19.86
N LYS A 389 -14.24 12.99 -20.37
CA LYS A 389 -13.08 12.30 -19.80
C LYS A 389 -11.77 13.08 -19.97
N MET A 390 -11.60 13.75 -21.11
CA MET A 390 -10.46 14.63 -21.36
C MET A 390 -10.44 15.88 -20.46
N LEU A 391 -11.58 16.23 -19.85
CA LEU A 391 -11.77 17.44 -19.05
C LEU A 391 -11.49 17.22 -17.54
N ASP A 392 -11.40 15.98 -17.07
CA ASP A 392 -11.01 15.63 -15.69
C ASP A 392 -9.48 15.53 -15.51
N ASP A 393 -8.71 15.53 -16.61
CA ASP A 393 -7.26 15.24 -16.60
C ASP A 393 -6.35 16.47 -16.33
N GLU A 394 -6.88 17.64 -15.94
CA GLU A 394 -6.07 18.86 -15.64
C GLU A 394 -6.07 19.30 -14.16
N THR A 395 -6.43 18.42 -13.23
CA THR A 395 -5.97 18.54 -11.83
C THR A 395 -4.72 17.69 -11.67
N GLU A 396 -3.56 18.29 -11.33
CA GLU A 396 -2.26 17.62 -11.06
C GLU A 396 -2.40 16.10 -10.94
N THR A 397 -2.18 15.42 -12.06
CA THR A 397 -2.73 14.09 -12.29
C THR A 397 -2.05 13.09 -11.38
N VAL A 398 -2.81 12.51 -10.44
CA VAL A 398 -2.43 11.25 -9.80
C VAL A 398 -2.14 10.26 -10.94
N PRO A 399 -0.93 9.68 -11.02
CA PRO A 399 -0.57 8.81 -12.13
C PRO A 399 -1.52 7.61 -12.18
N ARG A 400 -2.02 7.29 -13.38
CA ARG A 400 -2.84 6.08 -13.56
C ARG A 400 -1.94 4.86 -13.46
N ILE A 401 -2.52 3.72 -13.06
CA ILE A 401 -1.77 2.50 -12.80
C ILE A 401 -2.22 1.44 -13.78
N TRP A 402 -1.30 0.92 -14.58
CA TRP A 402 -1.60 -0.02 -15.64
C TRP A 402 -0.93 -1.36 -15.39
N LYS A 403 -1.71 -2.43 -15.36
CA LYS A 403 -1.20 -3.80 -15.43
C LYS A 403 -1.07 -4.20 -16.89
N ILE A 404 0.11 -4.66 -17.30
CA ILE A 404 0.38 -5.20 -18.64
C ILE A 404 0.95 -6.61 -18.52
N THR A 405 0.37 -7.56 -19.25
CA THR A 405 0.94 -8.91 -19.40
C THR A 405 1.81 -8.96 -20.66
N PRO A 406 3.14 -9.12 -20.55
CA PRO A 406 4.07 -9.13 -21.69
C PRO A 406 4.04 -10.47 -22.46
N GLY A 407 2.85 -11.03 -22.65
CA GLY A 407 2.63 -12.30 -23.35
C GLY A 407 2.36 -13.50 -22.46
N GLU A 408 1.97 -14.59 -23.12
CA GLU A 408 1.94 -15.92 -22.51
C GLU A 408 3.36 -16.34 -22.09
N LEU A 409 3.47 -17.36 -21.24
CA LEU A 409 4.72 -17.73 -20.55
C LEU A 409 5.94 -17.77 -21.48
N GLU A 410 5.85 -18.52 -22.59
CA GLU A 410 6.94 -18.67 -23.58
C GLU A 410 7.37 -17.33 -24.21
N LYS A 411 6.40 -16.44 -24.49
CA LYS A 411 6.67 -15.12 -25.06
C LYS A 411 7.23 -14.17 -24.02
N SER A 412 6.70 -14.21 -22.80
CA SER A 412 7.20 -13.41 -21.68
C SER A 412 8.68 -13.74 -21.40
N GLU A 413 9.05 -15.02 -21.34
CA GLU A 413 10.45 -15.45 -21.14
C GLU A 413 11.40 -14.93 -22.24
N LYS A 414 10.91 -14.82 -23.48
CA LYS A 414 11.68 -14.30 -24.60
C LYS A 414 11.83 -12.78 -24.58
N TYR A 415 10.74 -12.04 -24.30
CA TYR A 415 10.68 -10.59 -24.49
C TYR A 415 10.97 -9.79 -23.21
N TRP A 416 10.73 -10.35 -22.02
CA TRP A 416 10.97 -9.66 -20.75
C TRP A 416 12.43 -9.23 -20.54
N PRO A 417 13.47 -10.05 -20.86
CA PRO A 417 14.85 -9.60 -20.78
C PRO A 417 15.14 -8.40 -21.69
N ILE A 418 14.52 -8.35 -22.87
CA ILE A 418 14.68 -7.24 -23.83
C ILE A 418 13.99 -5.98 -23.29
N TYR A 419 12.79 -6.12 -22.75
CA TYR A 419 12.02 -5.03 -22.16
C TYR A 419 12.72 -4.38 -20.96
N THR A 420 13.33 -5.20 -20.10
CA THR A 420 14.08 -4.69 -18.93
C THR A 420 15.42 -4.07 -19.34
N GLU A 421 16.19 -4.69 -20.24
CA GLU A 421 17.48 -4.17 -20.69
C GLU A 421 17.36 -2.88 -21.50
N LYS A 422 16.37 -2.79 -22.39
CA LYS A 422 16.19 -1.65 -23.28
C LYS A 422 15.21 -0.58 -22.76
N GLY A 423 14.50 -0.85 -21.66
CA GLY A 423 13.53 0.07 -21.07
C GLY A 423 12.25 0.22 -21.88
N PHE A 424 11.60 -0.89 -22.24
CA PHE A 424 10.34 -0.89 -23.00
C PHE A 424 9.30 -1.83 -22.40
N ILE A 425 8.05 -1.69 -22.84
CA ILE A 425 7.02 -2.72 -22.75
C ILE A 425 6.19 -2.71 -24.03
N GLY A 426 5.67 -3.88 -24.42
CA GLY A 426 4.98 -4.03 -25.69
C GLY A 426 3.76 -4.93 -25.67
N ILE A 427 2.86 -4.67 -26.61
CA ILE A 427 1.66 -5.47 -26.88
C ILE A 427 1.63 -6.00 -28.32
N GLY A 428 0.96 -7.14 -28.51
CA GLY A 428 1.05 -7.92 -29.73
C GLY A 428 -0.30 -8.40 -30.26
N TRP A 429 -0.64 -7.99 -31.49
CA TRP A 429 -1.74 -8.51 -32.29
C TRP A 429 -1.20 -8.83 -33.69
N ILE A 430 -0.61 -10.02 -33.85
CA ILE A 430 0.28 -10.40 -34.96
C ILE A 430 -0.30 -10.16 -36.36
N GLU A 431 -1.61 -10.33 -36.54
CA GLU A 431 -2.29 -10.17 -37.83
C GLU A 431 -2.65 -8.70 -38.13
N PHE A 432 -2.39 -7.80 -37.17
CA PHE A 432 -2.74 -6.39 -37.23
C PHE A 432 -1.51 -5.50 -36.98
N LYS A 433 -0.66 -5.36 -37.99
CA LYS A 433 0.58 -4.55 -37.94
C LYS A 433 0.39 -3.07 -38.31
N ARG A 434 -0.83 -2.55 -38.22
CA ARG A 434 -1.11 -1.14 -38.52
C ARG A 434 -0.83 -0.27 -37.30
N ASP A 435 -0.39 0.96 -37.54
CA ASP A 435 -0.26 1.94 -36.48
C ASP A 435 -1.65 2.29 -35.89
N PHE A 436 -1.80 2.16 -34.57
CA PHE A 436 -3.09 2.39 -33.92
C PHE A 436 -3.48 3.88 -33.86
N ARG A 437 -2.54 4.81 -34.10
CA ARG A 437 -2.81 6.25 -34.21
C ARG A 437 -3.63 6.59 -35.45
N GLU A 438 -3.77 5.67 -36.41
CA GLU A 438 -4.59 5.86 -37.61
C GLU A 438 -6.11 5.85 -37.32
N PHE A 439 -6.54 5.34 -36.15
CA PHE A 439 -7.95 5.23 -35.79
C PHE A 439 -8.41 6.41 -34.95
N ASN A 440 -9.54 7.02 -35.29
CA ASN A 440 -10.06 8.21 -34.59
C ASN A 440 -10.96 7.87 -33.41
N SER A 441 -11.37 6.60 -33.25
CA SER A 441 -12.19 6.15 -32.13
C SER A 441 -12.02 4.66 -31.83
N GLN A 442 -12.31 4.26 -30.59
CA GLN A 442 -12.33 2.85 -30.17
C GLN A 442 -13.30 2.00 -31.02
N ASN A 443 -14.42 2.59 -31.48
CA ASN A 443 -15.40 1.91 -32.33
C ASN A 443 -14.84 1.60 -33.73
N GLU A 444 -14.07 2.52 -34.31
CA GLU A 444 -13.40 2.32 -35.60
C GLU A 444 -12.37 1.20 -35.52
N LEU A 445 -11.56 1.22 -34.45
CA LEU A 445 -10.60 0.16 -34.14
C LEU A 445 -11.29 -1.20 -33.95
N ASN A 446 -12.40 -1.25 -33.20
CA ASN A 446 -13.18 -2.47 -33.02
C ASN A 446 -13.72 -3.01 -34.35
N ALA A 447 -14.23 -2.13 -35.22
CA ALA A 447 -14.70 -2.52 -36.55
C ALA A 447 -13.56 -3.09 -37.42
N ALA A 448 -12.36 -2.50 -37.36
CA ALA A 448 -11.18 -2.98 -38.07
C ALA A 448 -10.69 -4.33 -37.55
N LEU A 449 -10.68 -4.54 -36.23
CA LEU A 449 -10.34 -5.83 -35.61
C LEU A 449 -11.37 -6.91 -35.98
N ASN A 450 -12.66 -6.60 -35.91
CA ASN A 450 -13.72 -7.55 -36.29
C ASN A 450 -13.60 -7.98 -37.76
N LYS A 451 -13.24 -7.05 -38.65
CA LYS A 451 -13.01 -7.35 -40.08
C LYS A 451 -11.82 -8.29 -40.29
N THR A 452 -10.79 -8.20 -39.45
CA THR A 452 -9.56 -9.00 -39.56
C THR A 452 -9.75 -10.40 -38.98
N TYR A 453 -10.37 -10.51 -37.80
CA TYR A 453 -10.49 -11.75 -37.04
C TYR A 453 -11.85 -12.47 -37.18
N GLY A 454 -12.86 -11.83 -37.75
CA GLY A 454 -14.17 -12.44 -38.02
C GLY A 454 -15.13 -12.57 -36.82
N GLU A 455 -14.75 -12.06 -35.64
CA GLU A 455 -15.57 -12.09 -34.42
C GLU A 455 -15.44 -10.79 -33.62
N SER A 456 -16.37 -10.54 -32.69
CA SER A 456 -16.38 -9.32 -31.87
C SER A 456 -15.18 -9.24 -30.91
N LYS A 457 -14.30 -8.25 -31.10
CA LYS A 457 -13.10 -8.00 -30.30
C LYS A 457 -13.19 -6.70 -29.47
N SER A 458 -14.39 -6.35 -28.99
CA SER A 458 -14.62 -5.08 -28.28
C SER A 458 -13.70 -4.88 -27.06
N GLN A 459 -13.40 -5.96 -26.33
CA GLN A 459 -12.49 -5.93 -25.19
C GLN A 459 -11.02 -5.73 -25.61
N SER A 460 -10.58 -6.36 -26.70
CA SER A 460 -9.24 -6.14 -27.26
C SER A 460 -9.10 -4.73 -27.82
N ALA A 461 -10.13 -4.21 -28.50
CA ALA A 461 -10.18 -2.84 -28.98
C ALA A 461 -10.02 -1.84 -27.83
N LYS A 462 -10.67 -2.08 -26.69
CA LYS A 462 -10.48 -1.25 -25.48
C LYS A 462 -9.04 -1.27 -24.99
N MET A 463 -8.44 -2.45 -24.80
CA MET A 463 -7.06 -2.56 -24.31
C MET A 463 -6.06 -1.87 -25.24
N ILE A 464 -6.21 -2.06 -26.56
CA ILE A 464 -5.38 -1.40 -27.55
C ILE A 464 -5.56 0.11 -27.50
N TRP A 465 -6.80 0.59 -27.39
CA TRP A 465 -7.10 2.02 -27.26
C TRP A 465 -6.48 2.61 -25.99
N ASP A 466 -6.63 1.92 -24.86
CA ASP A 466 -6.06 2.33 -23.58
C ASP A 466 -4.52 2.44 -23.68
N PHE A 467 -3.86 1.47 -24.31
CA PHE A 467 -2.41 1.50 -24.54
C PHE A 467 -1.97 2.59 -25.51
N ALA A 468 -2.72 2.83 -26.59
CA ALA A 468 -2.31 3.78 -27.63
C ALA A 468 -2.63 5.24 -27.25
N ASN A 469 -3.74 5.49 -26.56
CA ASN A 469 -4.31 6.83 -26.39
C ASN A 469 -4.54 7.27 -24.94
N GLU A 470 -4.83 6.35 -24.01
CA GLU A 470 -5.16 6.73 -22.61
C GLU A 470 -3.94 6.76 -21.70
N MET A 471 -2.97 5.86 -21.92
CA MET A 471 -1.74 5.78 -21.13
C MET A 471 -0.80 6.96 -21.45
N LYS A 472 -0.34 7.66 -20.41
CA LYS A 472 0.46 8.88 -20.52
C LYS A 472 1.85 8.73 -19.89
N VAL A 473 2.78 9.61 -20.28
CA VAL A 473 4.08 9.75 -19.61
C VAL A 473 3.85 10.12 -18.14
N GLY A 474 4.53 9.41 -17.23
CA GLY A 474 4.37 9.55 -15.78
C GLY A 474 3.42 8.52 -15.15
N ASP A 475 2.60 7.82 -15.94
CA ASP A 475 1.78 6.70 -15.42
C ASP A 475 2.66 5.56 -14.90
N TYR A 476 2.13 4.80 -13.93
CA TYR A 476 2.79 3.60 -13.41
C TYR A 476 2.37 2.37 -14.20
N VAL A 477 3.31 1.46 -14.40
CA VAL A 477 3.08 0.17 -15.07
C VAL A 477 3.56 -0.99 -14.23
N ILE A 478 2.75 -2.05 -14.18
CA ILE A 478 3.07 -3.34 -13.57
C ILE A 478 3.10 -4.39 -14.68
N ALA A 479 4.25 -5.02 -14.89
CA ALA A 479 4.37 -6.21 -15.71
C ALA A 479 4.08 -7.44 -14.86
N ASN A 480 3.17 -8.31 -15.31
CA ASN A 480 2.82 -9.53 -14.58
C ASN A 480 3.09 -10.79 -15.41
N ARG A 481 3.45 -11.88 -14.75
CA ARG A 481 3.53 -13.23 -15.32
C ARG A 481 2.47 -14.11 -14.68
N GLY A 482 1.78 -14.91 -15.49
CA GLY A 482 0.67 -15.73 -15.00
C GLY A 482 -0.42 -14.90 -14.30
N LYS A 483 -0.97 -15.43 -13.21
CA LYS A 483 -2.07 -14.78 -12.46
C LYS A 483 -1.61 -14.10 -11.18
N ASN A 484 -0.53 -14.55 -10.55
CA ASN A 484 -0.20 -14.17 -9.18
C ASN A 484 1.23 -13.61 -9.06
N GLU A 485 1.91 -13.33 -10.16
CA GLU A 485 3.30 -12.88 -10.12
C GLU A 485 3.44 -11.54 -10.85
N VAL A 486 4.06 -10.57 -10.17
CA VAL A 486 4.58 -9.34 -10.78
C VAL A 486 6.06 -9.56 -11.07
N ILE A 487 6.50 -9.23 -12.28
CA ILE A 487 7.87 -9.41 -12.74
C ILE A 487 8.60 -8.07 -12.96
N GLY A 488 7.86 -6.96 -12.94
CA GLY A 488 8.45 -5.62 -12.94
C GLY A 488 7.45 -4.50 -12.71
N ILE A 489 7.94 -3.38 -12.18
CA ILE A 489 7.19 -2.16 -11.89
C ILE A 489 8.00 -0.97 -12.40
N GLY A 490 7.37 -0.07 -13.15
CA GLY A 490 8.06 1.07 -13.74
C GLY A 490 7.17 2.27 -14.02
N VAL A 491 7.77 3.30 -14.59
CA VAL A 491 7.11 4.56 -14.98
C VAL A 491 7.15 4.71 -16.49
N ILE A 492 6.02 5.03 -17.12
CA ILE A 492 5.94 5.28 -18.57
C ILE A 492 6.74 6.53 -18.94
N GLN A 493 7.64 6.41 -19.93
CA GLN A 493 8.56 7.47 -20.36
C GLN A 493 8.28 8.00 -21.77
N SER A 494 7.38 7.37 -22.53
CA SER A 494 7.03 7.83 -23.87
C SER A 494 5.54 7.70 -24.16
N ASP A 495 5.12 8.46 -25.17
CA ASP A 495 3.90 8.19 -25.92
C ASP A 495 3.99 6.83 -26.65
N TYR A 496 2.88 6.44 -27.28
CA TYR A 496 2.79 5.20 -28.06
C TYR A 496 3.76 5.18 -29.26
N ILE A 497 4.50 4.07 -29.39
CA ILE A 497 5.45 3.81 -30.47
C ILE A 497 4.86 2.73 -31.38
N GLY A 498 4.50 3.14 -32.60
CA GLY A 498 3.91 2.26 -33.62
C GLY A 498 4.95 1.39 -34.34
N PRO A 499 4.51 0.39 -35.14
CA PRO A 499 5.40 -0.57 -35.81
C PRO A 499 6.40 0.06 -36.78
N ASP A 500 6.01 1.14 -37.45
CA ASP A 500 6.83 1.85 -38.46
C ASP A 500 7.65 3.01 -37.86
N ASP A 501 7.62 3.17 -36.53
CA ASP A 501 8.30 4.25 -35.83
C ASP A 501 9.83 4.02 -35.79
N PRO A 502 10.68 5.03 -36.07
CA PRO A 502 12.14 4.87 -36.03
C PRO A 502 12.69 4.41 -34.68
N GLU A 503 11.99 4.68 -33.57
CA GLU A 503 12.41 4.25 -32.23
C GLU A 503 11.97 2.81 -31.88
N ASN A 504 11.22 2.15 -32.77
CA ASN A 504 10.71 0.80 -32.54
C ASN A 504 11.83 -0.26 -32.56
N LEU A 505 11.73 -1.25 -31.65
CA LEU A 505 12.66 -2.38 -31.58
C LEU A 505 12.46 -3.42 -32.70
N ASN A 506 11.45 -3.25 -33.56
CA ASN A 506 11.09 -4.17 -34.65
C ASN A 506 10.85 -5.61 -34.16
N LEU A 507 10.23 -5.77 -32.98
CA LEU A 507 9.92 -7.08 -32.42
C LEU A 507 8.84 -7.80 -33.25
N THR A 508 9.05 -9.08 -33.51
CA THR A 508 8.17 -9.86 -34.40
C THR A 508 6.76 -10.05 -33.83
N ASP A 509 6.63 -10.33 -32.53
CA ASP A 509 5.34 -10.63 -31.89
C ASP A 509 4.68 -9.40 -31.23
N TYR A 510 5.47 -8.40 -30.83
CA TYR A 510 5.03 -7.24 -30.04
C TYR A 510 5.48 -5.92 -30.70
N PRO A 511 4.92 -5.57 -31.86
CA PRO A 511 5.39 -4.42 -32.64
C PRO A 511 4.92 -3.07 -32.09
N HIS A 512 4.12 -3.06 -31.03
CA HIS A 512 3.57 -1.84 -30.43
C HIS A 512 4.19 -1.63 -29.06
N LEU A 513 4.91 -0.52 -28.87
CA LEU A 513 5.80 -0.34 -27.74
C LEU A 513 5.53 0.97 -26.99
N ARG A 514 5.99 1.03 -25.75
CA ARG A 514 6.22 2.25 -24.96
C ARG A 514 7.53 2.12 -24.20
N LYS A 515 8.24 3.24 -24.03
CA LYS A 515 9.41 3.31 -23.17
C LYS A 515 8.97 3.31 -21.70
N VAL A 516 9.71 2.58 -20.87
CA VAL A 516 9.45 2.43 -19.44
C VAL A 516 10.76 2.56 -18.68
N ASP A 517 10.74 3.39 -17.63
CA ASP A 517 11.80 3.41 -16.62
C ASP A 517 11.44 2.38 -15.54
N TRP A 518 11.99 1.18 -15.68
CA TRP A 518 11.75 0.06 -14.76
C TRP A 518 12.42 0.31 -13.41
N LYS A 519 11.64 0.57 -12.37
CA LYS A 519 12.18 0.83 -11.02
C LYS A 519 12.44 -0.44 -10.23
N ILE A 520 11.56 -1.44 -10.41
CA ILE A 520 11.62 -2.74 -9.74
C ILE A 520 11.53 -3.81 -10.83
N ILE A 521 12.42 -4.81 -10.78
CA ILE A 521 12.39 -5.96 -11.70
C ILE A 521 12.45 -7.30 -10.95
N ASP A 522 12.30 -7.26 -9.63
CA ASP A 522 12.22 -8.45 -8.79
C ASP A 522 10.85 -9.10 -8.93
N ASN A 523 10.81 -10.42 -8.76
CA ASN A 523 9.55 -11.16 -8.79
C ASN A 523 8.82 -10.98 -7.46
N ILE A 524 7.55 -10.56 -7.53
CA ILE A 524 6.68 -10.36 -6.37
C ILE A 524 5.47 -11.27 -6.50
N GLU A 525 5.32 -12.20 -5.56
CA GLU A 525 4.12 -13.04 -5.47
C GLU A 525 2.99 -12.26 -4.79
N VAL A 526 1.83 -12.20 -5.44
CA VAL A 526 0.66 -11.48 -4.96
C VAL A 526 -0.49 -12.43 -4.61
N SER A 527 -1.06 -12.26 -3.43
CA SER A 527 -2.11 -13.15 -2.88
C SER A 527 -3.43 -13.14 -3.66
N ARG A 528 -3.73 -12.05 -4.35
CA ARG A 528 -4.94 -11.90 -5.19
C ARG A 528 -4.56 -11.99 -6.67
N SER A 529 -5.24 -12.85 -7.40
CA SER A 529 -4.98 -13.03 -8.84
C SER A 529 -5.32 -11.80 -9.67
N PHE A 530 -4.44 -11.48 -10.62
CA PHE A 530 -4.72 -10.60 -11.75
C PHE A 530 -5.76 -11.22 -12.69
N ASP A 531 -6.47 -10.36 -13.42
CA ASP A 531 -7.36 -10.81 -14.48
C ASP A 531 -6.59 -11.34 -15.70
N ARG A 532 -7.34 -11.99 -16.61
CA ARG A 532 -6.79 -12.57 -17.85
C ARG A 532 -6.55 -11.53 -18.95
N LYS A 533 -6.94 -10.27 -18.76
CA LYS A 533 -6.79 -9.24 -19.80
C LYS A 533 -5.33 -8.85 -19.89
N THR A 534 -4.85 -8.60 -21.10
CA THR A 534 -3.47 -8.15 -21.32
C THR A 534 -3.22 -6.81 -20.66
N ILE A 535 -4.18 -5.88 -20.73
CA ILE A 535 -4.07 -4.54 -20.15
C ILE A 535 -5.29 -4.28 -19.27
N THR A 536 -5.03 -3.84 -18.05
CA THR A 536 -6.05 -3.46 -17.07
C THR A 536 -5.56 -2.29 -16.24
N GLU A 537 -6.41 -1.27 -16.09
CA GLU A 537 -6.19 -0.19 -15.11
C GLU A 537 -6.45 -0.72 -13.69
N LEU A 538 -5.53 -0.44 -12.76
CA LEU A 538 -5.59 -0.87 -11.36
C LEU A 538 -5.98 0.29 -10.44
N GLU A 539 -6.72 -0.01 -9.38
CA GLU A 539 -7.00 0.93 -8.30
C GLU A 539 -5.79 1.13 -7.39
N GLY A 540 -5.65 2.33 -6.81
CA GLY A 540 -4.54 2.66 -5.89
C GLY A 540 -4.42 1.73 -4.69
N LYS A 541 -5.53 1.22 -4.14
CA LYS A 541 -5.50 0.21 -3.06
C LYS A 541 -4.78 -1.07 -3.50
N ARG A 542 -5.02 -1.52 -4.73
CA ARG A 542 -4.38 -2.73 -5.28
C ARG A 542 -2.89 -2.49 -5.51
N TRP A 543 -2.52 -1.31 -5.99
CA TRP A 543 -1.12 -0.89 -6.08
C TRP A 543 -0.44 -0.88 -4.72
N ASN A 544 -1.06 -0.28 -3.69
CA ASN A 544 -0.50 -0.20 -2.35
C ASN A 544 -0.25 -1.60 -1.75
N GLU A 545 -1.13 -2.57 -1.99
CA GLU A 545 -0.92 -3.97 -1.59
C GLU A 545 0.34 -4.60 -2.23
N ILE A 546 0.61 -4.29 -3.51
CA ILE A 546 1.76 -4.81 -4.25
C ILE A 546 3.05 -4.16 -3.74
N ILE A 547 3.08 -2.83 -3.64
CA ILE A 547 4.24 -2.08 -3.13
C ILE A 547 4.54 -2.43 -1.66
N SER A 548 3.52 -2.60 -0.82
CA SER A 548 3.72 -3.05 0.56
C SER A 548 4.30 -4.47 0.63
N THR A 549 3.91 -5.35 -0.31
CA THR A 549 4.51 -6.69 -0.39
C THR A 549 5.98 -6.63 -0.77
N TYR A 550 6.35 -5.76 -1.72
CA TYR A 550 7.74 -5.51 -2.06
C TYR A 550 8.55 -4.92 -0.90
N ALA A 551 7.99 -3.95 -0.18
CA ALA A 551 8.63 -3.34 0.99
C ALA A 551 8.90 -4.37 2.10
N ARG A 552 8.00 -5.34 2.31
CA ARG A 552 8.24 -6.42 3.28
C ARG A 552 9.44 -7.30 2.90
N MET A 553 9.68 -7.50 1.61
CA MET A 553 10.79 -8.30 1.11
C MET A 553 12.12 -7.52 1.07
N ASN A 554 12.07 -6.19 1.06
CA ASN A 554 13.24 -5.32 0.85
C ASN A 554 13.36 -4.26 1.96
N PRO A 555 14.21 -4.50 2.98
CA PRO A 555 14.38 -3.58 4.11
C PRO A 555 14.83 -2.16 3.71
N GLU A 556 15.76 -2.03 2.75
CA GLU A 556 16.24 -0.73 2.25
C GLU A 556 15.07 0.07 1.63
N PHE A 557 14.32 -0.53 0.70
CA PHE A 557 13.13 0.10 0.10
C PHE A 557 12.05 0.44 1.13
N LYS A 558 11.86 -0.42 2.14
CA LYS A 558 10.91 -0.16 3.23
C LYS A 558 11.25 1.13 3.97
N SER A 559 12.51 1.31 4.35
CA SER A 559 12.98 2.50 5.05
C SER A 559 12.77 3.74 4.18
N GLU A 560 13.25 3.72 2.93
CA GLU A 560 13.09 4.84 2.01
C GLU A 560 11.62 5.22 1.76
N LEU A 561 10.73 4.21 1.70
CA LEU A 561 9.31 4.42 1.51
C LEU A 561 8.67 5.10 2.72
N LEU A 562 8.97 4.63 3.93
CA LEU A 562 8.46 5.23 5.16
C LEU A 562 8.98 6.66 5.33
N ASP A 563 10.26 6.88 5.10
CA ASP A 563 10.89 8.19 5.14
C ASP A 563 10.24 9.15 4.13
N LYS A 564 9.96 8.69 2.91
CA LYS A 564 9.30 9.52 1.89
C LYS A 564 7.90 9.93 2.30
N ILE A 565 7.09 8.99 2.79
CA ILE A 565 5.72 9.27 3.26
C ILE A 565 5.76 10.26 4.43
N TYR A 566 6.71 10.08 5.34
CA TYR A 566 6.85 10.95 6.50
C TYR A 566 7.36 12.36 6.13
N ALA A 567 8.30 12.48 5.20
CA ALA A 567 8.76 13.76 4.68
C ALA A 567 7.62 14.56 4.01
N GLU A 568 6.78 13.89 3.20
CA GLU A 568 5.58 14.53 2.62
C GLU A 568 4.62 15.03 3.69
N PHE A 569 4.39 14.23 4.74
CA PHE A 569 3.58 14.65 5.87
C PHE A 569 4.12 15.91 6.56
N LYS A 570 5.45 15.97 6.78
CA LYS A 570 6.08 17.14 7.40
C LYS A 570 5.92 18.39 6.56
N GLU A 571 6.28 18.31 5.29
CA GLU A 571 6.26 19.44 4.36
C GLU A 571 4.83 19.94 4.05
N GLU A 572 3.87 19.04 3.89
CA GLU A 572 2.50 19.39 3.48
C GLU A 572 1.58 19.73 4.65
N TYR A 573 1.90 19.29 5.87
CA TYR A 573 0.97 19.41 7.00
C TYR A 573 1.62 19.74 8.34
N LEU A 574 2.57 18.94 8.84
CA LEU A 574 3.08 19.10 10.21
C LEU A 574 3.79 20.45 10.41
N ASP A 575 4.66 20.84 9.48
CA ASP A 575 5.55 21.99 9.64
C ASP A 575 4.92 23.32 9.18
N ILE A 576 3.69 23.29 8.66
CA ILE A 576 2.93 24.49 8.27
C ILE A 576 2.00 24.95 9.40
N ASP A 577 1.56 26.21 9.34
CA ASP A 577 0.75 26.85 10.39
C ASP A 577 -0.46 26.00 10.82
N VAL A 578 -1.13 25.35 9.86
CA VAL A 578 -2.30 24.49 10.13
C VAL A 578 -1.96 23.30 11.03
N GLY A 579 -0.83 22.62 10.81
CA GLY A 579 -0.39 21.49 11.64
C GLY A 579 0.08 21.95 13.02
N GLN A 580 0.77 23.09 13.09
CA GLN A 580 1.23 23.67 14.35
C GLN A 580 0.06 24.16 15.23
N GLU A 581 -0.97 24.76 14.64
CA GLU A 581 -2.21 25.10 15.34
C GLU A 581 -2.94 23.84 15.84
N HIS A 582 -2.92 22.76 15.06
CA HIS A 582 -3.51 21.48 15.47
C HIS A 582 -2.78 20.87 16.67
N LEU A 583 -1.45 20.86 16.68
CA LEU A 583 -0.63 20.42 17.83
C LEU A 583 -0.93 21.25 19.08
N LYS A 584 -0.98 22.58 18.94
CA LYS A 584 -1.29 23.47 20.07
C LYS A 584 -2.68 23.18 20.66
N ALA A 585 -3.66 22.86 19.83
CA ALA A 585 -4.99 22.53 20.29
C ALA A 585 -5.04 21.27 21.17
N TYR A 586 -4.10 20.33 21.03
CA TYR A 586 -3.96 19.18 21.94
C TYR A 586 -3.54 19.58 23.35
N GLU A 587 -2.61 20.52 23.49
CA GLU A 587 -2.18 21.06 24.79
C GLU A 587 -3.34 21.78 25.47
N ASP A 588 -4.00 22.69 24.75
CA ASP A 588 -5.15 23.46 25.23
C ASP A 588 -6.31 22.53 25.67
N GLU A 589 -6.57 21.46 24.92
CA GLU A 589 -7.61 20.49 25.25
C GLU A 589 -7.22 19.61 26.45
N SER A 590 -5.95 19.19 26.56
CA SER A 590 -5.48 18.43 27.73
C SER A 590 -5.62 19.24 29.02
N GLU A 591 -5.23 20.53 29.01
CA GLU A 591 -5.39 21.40 30.18
C GLU A 591 -6.86 21.57 30.57
N LYS A 592 -7.72 21.79 29.58
CA LYS A 592 -9.17 21.92 29.79
C LYS A 592 -9.76 20.65 30.39
N VAL A 593 -9.50 19.49 29.82
CA VAL A 593 -10.03 18.19 30.29
C VAL A 593 -9.55 17.90 31.72
N LYS A 594 -8.25 18.08 32.02
CA LYS A 594 -7.70 17.90 33.37
C LYS A 594 -8.34 18.83 34.40
N LYS A 595 -8.62 20.08 34.01
CA LYS A 595 -9.30 21.04 34.88
C LYS A 595 -10.75 20.62 35.13
N THR A 596 -11.52 20.35 34.09
CA THR A 596 -12.92 19.89 34.21
C THR A 596 -13.01 18.62 35.04
N TYR A 597 -12.08 17.66 34.86
CA TYR A 597 -12.02 16.44 35.66
C TYR A 597 -11.88 16.72 37.16
N LYS A 598 -10.98 17.64 37.54
CA LYS A 598 -10.81 18.07 38.95
C LYS A 598 -12.04 18.77 39.50
N ASP A 599 -12.66 19.64 38.70
CA ASP A 599 -13.87 20.37 39.09
C ASP A 599 -15.05 19.41 39.33
N VAL A 600 -15.19 18.38 38.48
CA VAL A 600 -16.17 17.30 38.65
C VAL A 600 -15.92 16.51 39.94
N MET A 601 -14.66 16.11 40.21
CA MET A 601 -14.30 15.44 41.46
C MET A 601 -14.68 16.26 42.69
N GLU A 602 -14.40 17.57 42.68
CA GLU A 602 -14.72 18.46 43.80
C GLU A 602 -16.24 18.58 44.01
N LYS A 603 -17.02 18.65 42.92
CA LYS A 603 -18.49 18.68 42.98
C LYS A 603 -19.08 17.38 43.51
N ILE A 604 -18.63 16.23 43.01
CA ILE A 604 -19.07 14.92 43.47
C ILE A 604 -18.76 14.74 44.97
N ASN A 605 -17.55 15.11 45.42
CA ASN A 605 -17.18 15.05 46.84
C ASN A 605 -18.02 15.95 47.75
N LYS A 606 -18.60 17.03 47.20
CA LYS A 606 -19.50 17.94 47.92
C LYS A 606 -20.98 17.58 47.76
N ASN A 607 -21.32 16.44 47.14
CA ASN A 607 -22.70 16.06 46.76
C ASN A 607 -23.42 17.13 45.92
N ILE A 608 -22.68 17.80 45.03
CA ILE A 608 -23.22 18.76 44.06
C ILE A 608 -23.40 18.03 42.72
N ASP A 609 -24.52 18.25 42.04
CA ASP A 609 -24.77 17.71 40.70
C ASP A 609 -23.71 18.23 39.70
N ALA A 610 -23.02 17.30 39.05
CA ALA A 610 -21.97 17.54 38.06
C ALA A 610 -22.34 17.03 36.66
N THR A 611 -23.63 16.74 36.42
CA THR A 611 -24.11 16.10 35.19
C THR A 611 -23.75 16.90 33.93
N ASP A 612 -23.86 18.23 33.98
CA ASP A 612 -23.56 19.08 32.81
C ASP A 612 -22.06 19.14 32.53
N GLU A 613 -21.23 19.24 33.56
CA GLU A 613 -19.77 19.23 33.43
C GLU A 613 -19.28 17.91 32.83
N ILE A 614 -19.83 16.77 33.29
CA ILE A 614 -19.48 15.46 32.75
C ILE A 614 -19.92 15.33 31.30
N LEU A 615 -21.20 15.60 30.99
CA LEU A 615 -21.76 15.28 29.67
C LEU A 615 -21.49 16.34 28.59
N TYR A 616 -21.15 17.58 28.95
CA TYR A 616 -20.93 18.69 28.00
C TYR A 616 -19.53 19.30 28.01
N GLU A 617 -18.80 19.22 29.14
CA GLU A 617 -17.46 19.80 29.24
C GLU A 617 -16.37 18.73 29.18
N LEU A 618 -16.58 17.57 29.81
CA LEU A 618 -15.62 16.47 29.86
C LEU A 618 -15.70 15.56 28.62
N VAL A 619 -16.91 15.21 28.15
CA VAL A 619 -17.09 14.40 26.94
C VAL A 619 -16.77 15.21 25.68
N PRO A 620 -15.95 14.68 24.74
CA PRO A 620 -15.54 15.41 23.55
C PRO A 620 -16.69 15.62 22.55
N HIS A 621 -16.95 16.89 22.20
CA HIS A 621 -18.04 17.30 21.31
C HIS A 621 -17.57 17.79 19.94
N LYS A 622 -18.31 17.44 18.89
CA LYS A 622 -18.04 17.89 17.52
C LYS A 622 -18.06 19.42 17.42
N GLY A 623 -16.95 20.00 16.96
CA GLY A 623 -16.77 21.45 16.82
C GLY A 623 -16.38 22.19 18.10
N LYS A 624 -16.19 21.49 19.22
CA LYS A 624 -15.70 22.03 20.49
C LYS A 624 -14.48 21.30 21.06
N SER A 625 -14.13 20.16 20.46
CA SER A 625 -13.02 19.27 20.79
C SER A 625 -12.39 18.81 19.47
N ILE A 626 -11.06 18.67 19.44
CA ILE A 626 -10.29 18.25 18.27
C ILE A 626 -10.58 16.78 17.88
N VAL A 627 -11.04 15.98 18.85
CA VAL A 627 -11.37 14.56 18.71
C VAL A 627 -12.88 14.28 18.84
N GLY A 628 -13.69 15.33 18.94
CA GLY A 628 -15.13 15.24 19.15
C GLY A 628 -15.93 14.83 17.91
N PHE A 629 -16.82 13.86 18.07
CA PHE A 629 -17.64 13.30 16.99
C PHE A 629 -19.16 13.36 17.27
N ILE A 630 -19.56 13.66 18.52
CA ILE A 630 -20.97 13.81 18.92
C ILE A 630 -21.29 15.29 19.10
N SER A 631 -22.31 15.81 18.42
CA SER A 631 -22.69 17.23 18.51
C SER A 631 -23.50 17.58 19.76
N ASN A 632 -24.37 16.69 20.24
CA ASN A 632 -25.13 16.86 21.49
C ASN A 632 -25.50 15.49 22.08
N LEU A 633 -24.90 15.15 23.21
CA LEU A 633 -25.01 13.83 23.83
C LEU A 633 -26.37 13.62 24.53
N LYS A 634 -26.91 14.64 25.21
CA LYS A 634 -28.24 14.56 25.86
C LYS A 634 -29.35 14.37 24.84
N ALA A 635 -29.32 15.15 23.75
CA ALA A 635 -30.27 15.00 22.65
C ALA A 635 -30.13 13.63 21.94
N PHE A 636 -28.94 13.05 21.93
CA PHE A 636 -28.69 11.71 21.42
C PHE A 636 -29.26 10.63 22.34
N PHE A 637 -29.07 10.73 23.66
CA PHE A 637 -29.69 9.81 24.63
C PHE A 637 -31.22 9.86 24.61
N GLU A 638 -31.80 11.06 24.54
CA GLU A 638 -33.26 11.24 24.44
C GLU A 638 -33.83 10.67 23.14
N LYS A 639 -33.20 10.97 21.99
CA LYS A 639 -33.77 10.60 20.67
C LYS A 639 -33.45 9.18 20.23
N THR A 640 -32.26 8.66 20.56
CA THR A 640 -31.77 7.38 20.06
C THR A 640 -32.04 6.24 21.04
N TYR A 641 -31.91 6.51 22.35
CA TYR A 641 -32.07 5.50 23.40
C TYR A 641 -33.32 5.69 24.26
N GLU A 642 -34.13 6.72 23.99
CA GLU A 642 -35.37 7.05 24.72
C GLU A 642 -35.16 7.23 26.23
N ILE A 643 -33.95 7.66 26.62
CA ILE A 643 -33.57 7.88 28.00
C ILE A 643 -34.21 9.18 28.47
N GLN A 644 -34.91 9.13 29.60
CA GLN A 644 -35.54 10.30 30.20
C GLN A 644 -34.49 11.19 30.90
N PRO A 645 -34.65 12.53 30.92
CA PRO A 645 -33.66 13.44 31.51
C PRO A 645 -33.33 13.20 32.98
N ASP A 646 -34.24 12.61 33.76
CA ASP A 646 -34.04 12.23 35.17
C ASP A 646 -33.00 11.11 35.34
N LYS A 647 -32.70 10.34 34.30
CA LYS A 647 -31.65 9.32 34.27
C LYS A 647 -30.25 9.89 33.94
N PHE A 648 -30.15 11.14 33.49
CA PHE A 648 -28.86 11.73 33.10
C PHE A 648 -27.83 11.80 34.23
N PRO A 649 -28.19 12.15 35.48
CA PRO A 649 -27.22 12.14 36.57
C PRO A 649 -26.67 10.75 36.86
N GLU A 650 -27.51 9.71 36.78
CA GLU A 650 -27.10 8.32 36.98
C GLU A 650 -26.11 7.88 35.90
N ILE A 651 -26.40 8.21 34.63
CA ILE A 651 -25.53 7.91 33.49
C ILE A 651 -24.20 8.66 33.57
N ALA A 652 -24.25 9.96 33.89
CA ALA A 652 -23.07 10.81 34.01
C ALA A 652 -22.15 10.31 35.12
N ASN A 653 -22.71 10.02 36.31
CA ASN A 653 -21.94 9.49 37.43
C ASN A 653 -21.35 8.10 37.13
N ASN A 654 -22.11 7.20 36.49
CA ASN A 654 -21.60 5.87 36.14
C ASN A 654 -20.45 5.95 35.13
N TYR A 655 -20.58 6.82 34.12
CA TYR A 655 -19.54 7.07 33.13
C TYR A 655 -18.28 7.67 33.76
N PHE A 656 -18.45 8.70 34.61
CA PHE A 656 -17.34 9.33 35.32
C PHE A 656 -16.64 8.36 36.27
N ASN A 657 -17.39 7.57 37.06
CA ASN A 657 -16.84 6.57 37.96
C ASN A 657 -16.05 5.51 37.17
N THR A 658 -16.53 5.09 36.00
CA THR A 658 -15.78 4.17 35.13
C THR A 658 -14.44 4.76 34.74
N ILE A 659 -14.38 6.04 34.35
CA ILE A 659 -13.13 6.73 34.02
C ILE A 659 -12.22 6.83 35.26
N HIS A 660 -12.78 7.22 36.41
CA HIS A 660 -12.03 7.39 37.65
C HIS A 660 -11.45 6.05 38.16
N ASP A 661 -12.28 5.02 38.28
CA ASP A 661 -11.86 3.68 38.72
C ASP A 661 -10.80 3.10 37.77
N PHE A 662 -10.94 3.35 36.45
CA PHE A 662 -9.99 2.87 35.45
C PHE A 662 -8.60 3.52 35.58
N ILE A 663 -8.52 4.81 35.91
CA ILE A 663 -7.23 5.52 36.04
C ILE A 663 -6.57 5.33 37.42
N GLU A 664 -7.31 4.88 38.44
CA GLU A 664 -6.78 4.64 39.79
C GLU A 664 -6.02 3.30 39.91
N THR A 665 -6.10 2.44 38.89
CA THR A 665 -5.36 1.17 38.83
C THR A 665 -4.51 1.10 37.57
N ASP A 666 -3.34 0.48 37.66
CA ASP A 666 -2.48 0.13 36.52
C ASP A 666 -2.58 -1.37 36.16
N ASP A 667 -3.39 -2.15 36.89
CA ASP A 667 -3.60 -3.58 36.66
C ASP A 667 -4.56 -3.82 35.48
N SER A 668 -4.06 -4.49 34.44
CA SER A 668 -4.79 -4.73 33.20
C SER A 668 -6.02 -5.63 33.37
N GLU A 669 -5.98 -6.63 34.27
CA GLU A 669 -7.13 -7.50 34.53
C GLU A 669 -8.26 -6.70 35.21
N ILE A 670 -7.90 -5.86 36.18
CA ILE A 670 -8.86 -4.97 36.85
C ILE A 670 -9.43 -3.94 35.86
N GLN A 671 -8.60 -3.36 35.00
CA GLN A 671 -9.02 -2.43 33.95
C GLN A 671 -9.99 -3.07 32.95
N GLU A 672 -9.74 -4.33 32.53
CA GLU A 672 -10.65 -5.10 31.70
C GLU A 672 -11.99 -5.37 32.41
N GLU A 673 -11.98 -5.73 33.69
CA GLU A 673 -13.20 -5.92 34.47
C GLU A 673 -14.04 -4.64 34.55
N ILE A 674 -13.41 -3.49 34.79
CA ILE A 674 -14.07 -2.18 34.85
C ILE A 674 -14.75 -1.86 33.51
N ILE A 675 -14.03 -1.99 32.40
CA ILE A 675 -14.56 -1.72 31.06
C ILE A 675 -15.66 -2.70 30.71
N ASN A 676 -15.48 -4.01 30.95
CA ASN A 676 -16.47 -5.03 30.64
C ASN A 676 -17.76 -4.84 31.46
N LYS A 677 -17.62 -4.45 32.73
CA LYS A 677 -18.75 -4.10 33.60
C LYS A 677 -19.50 -2.87 33.08
N PHE A 678 -18.77 -1.82 32.71
CA PHE A 678 -19.39 -0.62 32.13
C PHE A 678 -20.09 -0.96 30.81
N ALA A 679 -19.39 -1.58 29.86
CA ALA A 679 -19.89 -1.93 28.54
C ALA A 679 -21.13 -2.83 28.60
N SER A 680 -21.21 -3.74 29.58
CA SER A 680 -22.36 -4.62 29.81
C SER A 680 -23.52 -3.93 30.55
N SER A 681 -23.31 -2.74 31.12
CA SER A 681 -24.34 -2.00 31.85
C SER A 681 -25.37 -1.35 30.92
N GLU A 682 -26.52 -0.95 31.47
CA GLU A 682 -27.51 -0.19 30.71
C GLU A 682 -27.07 1.25 30.38
N TYR A 683 -26.04 1.75 31.09
CA TYR A 683 -25.52 3.12 30.99
C TYR A 683 -24.40 3.28 29.95
N SER A 684 -23.86 2.19 29.38
CA SER A 684 -22.87 2.26 28.29
C SER A 684 -23.47 2.65 26.94
N LYS A 685 -24.79 2.57 26.80
CA LYS A 685 -25.49 2.85 25.55
C LYS A 685 -25.23 4.29 25.09
N GLY A 686 -24.49 4.42 24.00
CA GLY A 686 -24.12 5.70 23.39
C GLY A 686 -22.74 6.21 23.80
N PHE A 687 -22.03 5.49 24.68
CA PHE A 687 -20.61 5.66 24.93
C PHE A 687 -19.84 4.53 24.24
N GLY A 688 -18.84 4.90 23.43
CA GLY A 688 -17.95 3.99 22.70
C GLY A 688 -16.49 4.28 23.00
N ALA A 689 -15.57 3.55 22.36
CA ALA A 689 -14.14 3.84 22.46
C ALA A 689 -13.84 5.30 22.08
N GLY A 690 -14.55 5.82 21.07
CA GLY A 690 -14.43 7.21 20.64
C GLY A 690 -14.76 8.25 21.71
N THR A 691 -15.64 7.98 22.69
CA THR A 691 -15.96 8.97 23.77
C THR A 691 -15.04 8.81 24.97
N LEU A 692 -14.70 7.57 25.34
CA LEU A 692 -13.99 7.25 26.58
C LEU A 692 -12.47 7.40 26.45
N THR A 693 -11.90 6.90 25.36
CA THR A 693 -10.44 6.89 25.16
C THR A 693 -9.82 8.29 24.99
N PRO A 694 -10.47 9.30 24.38
CA PRO A 694 -9.91 10.65 24.38
C PRO A 694 -9.77 11.26 25.78
N ILE A 695 -10.75 11.01 26.66
CA ILE A 695 -10.71 11.55 28.03
C ILE A 695 -9.55 10.91 28.78
N LEU A 696 -9.41 9.57 28.67
CA LEU A 696 -8.27 8.84 29.24
C LEU A 696 -6.94 9.39 28.73
N PHE A 697 -6.82 9.59 27.41
CA PHE A 697 -5.62 10.14 26.78
C PHE A 697 -5.25 11.54 27.30
N PHE A 698 -6.22 12.46 27.34
CA PHE A 698 -5.97 13.83 27.79
C PHE A 698 -5.68 13.94 29.28
N ILE A 699 -6.19 13.00 30.10
CA ILE A 699 -5.85 12.89 31.52
C ILE A 699 -4.44 12.30 31.67
N ASN A 700 -4.16 11.18 31.01
CA ASN A 700 -2.91 10.45 31.05
C ASN A 700 -2.55 9.90 29.65
N PRO A 701 -1.49 10.43 29.00
CA PRO A 701 -1.08 10.03 27.65
C PRO A 701 -0.72 8.54 27.48
N ASN A 702 -0.50 7.79 28.57
CA ASN A 702 -0.28 6.34 28.52
C ASN A 702 -1.50 5.55 28.05
N TYR A 703 -2.66 6.19 27.93
CA TYR A 703 -3.89 5.61 27.39
C TYR A 703 -4.14 6.17 25.99
N PRO A 704 -3.66 5.48 24.93
CA PRO A 704 -3.76 6.00 23.57
C PRO A 704 -5.22 6.10 23.11
N LEU A 705 -5.49 7.09 22.27
CA LEU A 705 -6.77 7.24 21.60
C LEU A 705 -6.84 6.26 20.42
N ILE A 706 -7.82 5.36 20.43
CA ILE A 706 -8.06 4.42 19.33
C ILE A 706 -9.33 4.85 18.61
N ASN A 707 -9.16 5.42 17.42
CA ASN A 707 -10.25 5.85 16.53
C ASN A 707 -10.17 5.13 15.16
N ASN A 708 -11.15 5.36 14.27
CA ASN A 708 -11.15 4.71 12.95
C ASN A 708 -9.90 5.04 12.12
N LYS A 709 -9.40 6.29 12.18
CA LYS A 709 -8.19 6.70 11.46
C LYS A 709 -6.95 6.01 12.04
N THR A 710 -6.89 5.82 13.36
CA THR A 710 -5.86 5.01 14.03
C THR A 710 -5.88 3.58 13.47
N VAL A 711 -7.04 2.93 13.46
CA VAL A 711 -7.20 1.56 12.96
C VAL A 711 -6.80 1.44 11.48
N ASP A 712 -7.24 2.38 10.65
CA ASP A 712 -6.89 2.41 9.21
C ASP A 712 -5.40 2.61 8.98
N THR A 713 -4.77 3.53 9.72
CA THR A 713 -3.35 3.84 9.63
C THR A 713 -2.50 2.67 10.08
N VAL A 714 -2.82 2.06 11.24
CA VAL A 714 -2.12 0.87 11.74
C VAL A 714 -2.30 -0.31 10.78
N THR A 715 -3.50 -0.51 10.23
CA THR A 715 -3.76 -1.56 9.22
C THR A 715 -2.97 -1.34 7.93
N PHE A 716 -2.74 -0.09 7.55
CA PHE A 716 -1.97 0.27 6.36
C PHE A 716 -0.47 0.08 6.59
N LEU A 717 0.07 0.67 7.66
CA LEU A 717 1.49 0.62 7.99
C LEU A 717 1.94 -0.79 8.40
N SER A 718 1.11 -1.56 9.11
CA SER A 718 1.45 -2.94 9.48
C SER A 718 1.72 -3.82 8.26
N LYS A 719 1.02 -3.58 7.13
CA LYS A 719 1.30 -4.27 5.85
C LYS A 719 2.65 -3.91 5.25
N ILE A 720 3.12 -2.68 5.43
CA ILE A 720 4.43 -2.23 4.96
C ILE A 720 5.53 -2.80 5.88
N MET A 721 5.30 -2.75 7.19
CA MET A 721 6.24 -3.24 8.20
C MET A 721 6.36 -4.77 8.20
N GLY A 722 5.30 -5.48 7.84
CA GLY A 722 5.25 -6.95 7.87
C GLY A 722 4.65 -7.51 9.16
N GLU A 723 3.89 -6.71 9.88
CA GLU A 723 3.31 -7.08 11.17
C GLU A 723 1.85 -7.53 11.02
N SER A 724 1.46 -8.53 11.80
CA SER A 724 0.08 -9.02 11.84
C SER A 724 -0.68 -8.39 13.01
N ILE A 725 -1.04 -7.11 12.87
CA ILE A 725 -1.81 -6.39 13.88
C ILE A 725 -3.24 -6.19 13.42
N LYS A 726 -4.18 -6.44 14.32
CA LYS A 726 -5.60 -6.18 14.11
C LYS A 726 -6.13 -5.40 15.31
N LEU A 727 -6.46 -4.13 15.07
CA LEU A 727 -7.14 -3.26 16.01
C LEU A 727 -8.62 -3.13 15.64
N ASP A 728 -9.46 -2.85 16.62
CA ASP A 728 -10.84 -2.48 16.43
C ASP A 728 -11.28 -1.38 17.42
N MET A 729 -12.55 -1.00 17.35
CA MET A 729 -13.14 0.09 18.12
C MET A 729 -14.04 -0.42 19.27
N GLU A 730 -14.02 -1.72 19.56
CA GLU A 730 -14.87 -2.30 20.61
C GLU A 730 -14.27 -1.96 21.98
N LEU A 731 -15.08 -1.36 22.86
CA LEU A 731 -14.64 -0.94 24.20
C LEU A 731 -14.01 -2.09 24.98
N ASN A 732 -14.61 -3.28 24.93
CA ASN A 732 -14.15 -4.48 25.63
C ASN A 732 -12.74 -4.92 25.21
N HIS A 733 -12.31 -4.57 24.00
CA HIS A 733 -10.97 -4.88 23.49
C HIS A 733 -9.99 -3.72 23.72
N TYR A 734 -10.36 -2.65 24.42
CA TYR A 734 -9.51 -1.46 24.54
C TYR A 734 -8.17 -1.76 25.21
N VAL A 735 -8.16 -2.52 26.32
CA VAL A 735 -6.92 -2.86 27.04
C VAL A 735 -5.99 -3.67 26.14
N GLU A 736 -6.50 -4.74 25.53
CA GLU A 736 -5.75 -5.54 24.55
C GLU A 736 -5.27 -4.71 23.33
N ASN A 737 -6.12 -3.84 22.79
CA ASN A 737 -5.80 -2.99 21.65
C ASN A 737 -4.77 -1.91 22.00
N LYS A 738 -4.78 -1.39 23.24
CA LYS A 738 -3.76 -0.48 23.75
C LYS A 738 -2.39 -1.15 23.73
N ASP A 739 -2.27 -2.38 24.22
CA ASP A 739 -0.98 -3.10 24.25
C ASP A 739 -0.48 -3.42 22.84
N LYS A 740 -1.35 -3.90 21.96
CA LYS A 740 -1.04 -4.11 20.53
C LYS A 740 -0.57 -2.82 19.86
N PHE A 741 -1.23 -1.71 20.14
CA PHE A 741 -0.92 -0.41 19.56
C PHE A 741 0.39 0.17 20.09
N ASN A 742 0.66 0.06 21.39
CA ASN A 742 1.92 0.51 21.97
C ASN A 742 3.12 -0.27 21.42
N ASN A 743 3.00 -1.60 21.28
CA ASN A 743 4.03 -2.42 20.64
C ASN A 743 4.25 -2.03 19.17
N PHE A 744 3.17 -1.74 18.45
CA PHE A 744 3.26 -1.23 17.08
C PHE A 744 4.00 0.11 17.01
N LEU A 745 3.71 1.05 17.90
CA LEU A 745 4.40 2.35 17.95
C LEU A 745 5.88 2.20 18.28
N ILE A 746 6.26 1.28 19.17
CA ILE A 746 7.67 0.98 19.46
C ILE A 746 8.38 0.53 18.19
N ASN A 747 7.82 -0.44 17.47
CA ASN A 747 8.42 -0.93 16.22
C ASN A 747 8.44 0.15 15.13
N LEU A 748 7.39 0.97 15.03
CA LEU A 748 7.32 2.07 14.07
C LEU A 748 8.37 3.14 14.38
N SER A 749 8.65 3.40 15.66
CA SER A 749 9.62 4.40 16.11
C SER A 749 11.07 4.06 15.75
N GLU A 750 11.38 2.80 15.45
CA GLU A 750 12.69 2.41 14.89
C GLU A 750 12.93 3.05 13.52
N TYR A 751 11.87 3.30 12.75
CA TYR A 751 11.91 3.94 11.44
C TYR A 751 11.57 5.42 11.53
N LEU A 752 10.53 5.77 12.28
CA LEU A 752 9.97 7.12 12.36
C LEU A 752 9.83 7.55 13.84
N PRO A 753 10.92 8.03 14.49
CA PRO A 753 10.95 8.30 15.92
C PRO A 753 9.90 9.31 16.40
N ASP A 754 9.63 10.35 15.60
CA ASP A 754 8.67 11.42 15.91
C ASP A 754 7.24 10.88 16.07
N LEU A 755 6.91 9.73 15.46
CA LEU A 755 5.59 9.10 15.55
C LEU A 755 5.37 8.30 16.84
N TYR A 756 6.38 8.19 17.71
CA TYR A 756 6.20 7.66 19.07
C TYR A 756 5.33 8.61 19.92
N ASP A 757 5.38 9.92 19.63
CA ASP A 757 4.46 10.88 20.21
C ASP A 757 3.06 10.69 19.60
N PHE A 758 2.10 10.33 20.46
CA PHE A 758 0.74 10.04 20.00
C PHE A 758 0.03 11.24 19.37
N ALA A 759 0.29 12.48 19.81
CA ALA A 759 -0.35 13.66 19.21
C ALA A 759 0.14 13.84 17.76
N ILE A 760 1.45 13.67 17.53
CA ILE A 760 2.01 13.67 16.17
C ILE A 760 1.44 12.49 15.37
N PHE A 761 1.31 11.31 15.98
CA PHE A 761 0.74 10.12 15.34
C PHE A 761 -0.74 10.30 14.93
N ASP A 762 -1.60 10.90 15.75
CA ASP A 762 -3.01 11.12 15.37
C ASP A 762 -3.13 12.16 14.24
N ILE A 763 -2.29 13.20 14.27
CA ILE A 763 -2.20 14.17 13.17
C ILE A 763 -1.73 13.49 11.88
N PHE A 764 -0.74 12.60 11.98
CA PHE A 764 -0.31 11.77 10.87
C PHE A 764 -1.44 10.87 10.36
N CYS A 765 -2.21 10.22 11.26
CA CYS A 765 -3.39 9.45 10.91
C CYS A 765 -4.43 10.29 10.16
N HIS A 766 -4.62 11.54 10.56
CA HIS A 766 -5.50 12.49 9.85
C HIS A 766 -5.02 12.76 8.44
N TRP A 767 -3.74 13.12 8.27
CA TRP A 767 -3.17 13.40 6.95
C TRP A 767 -3.18 12.16 6.04
N LEU A 768 -2.82 11.00 6.57
CA LEU A 768 -2.72 9.74 5.82
C LEU A 768 -4.07 9.22 5.33
N CYS A 769 -5.16 9.53 6.04
CA CYS A 769 -6.51 9.06 5.72
C CYS A 769 -7.37 10.08 4.95
N ASP A 770 -7.02 11.37 4.94
CA ASP A 770 -7.84 12.42 4.32
C ASP A 770 -7.58 12.52 2.81
N LYS A 771 -8.66 12.57 2.02
CA LYS A 771 -8.62 12.62 0.55
C LYS A 771 -8.07 13.91 -0.05
N ASN A 772 -7.97 14.99 0.72
CA ASN A 772 -7.31 16.24 0.32
C ASN A 772 -5.82 16.27 0.67
N LEU A 773 -5.36 15.33 1.47
CA LEU A 773 -4.01 15.30 2.03
C LEU A 773 -3.27 14.07 1.50
N GLY A 774 -2.59 13.32 2.37
CA GLY A 774 -1.83 12.12 2.01
C GLY A 774 -2.69 11.01 1.41
N PHE A 775 -3.89 10.72 1.95
CA PHE A 775 -4.85 9.70 1.47
C PHE A 775 -4.30 8.27 1.19
N TYR A 776 -3.05 7.95 1.53
CA TYR A 776 -2.38 6.68 1.23
C TYR A 776 -3.10 5.48 1.84
N ALA A 777 -3.62 5.61 3.07
CA ALA A 777 -4.33 4.53 3.76
C ALA A 777 -5.65 4.15 3.09
N LYS A 778 -6.21 5.03 2.25
CA LYS A 778 -7.56 4.89 1.68
C LYS A 778 -7.61 4.79 0.17
N GLY A 779 -6.64 5.36 -0.56
CA GLY A 779 -6.66 5.25 -2.03
C GLY A 779 -5.54 5.89 -2.83
N LYS A 780 -4.76 6.86 -2.30
CA LYS A 780 -3.63 7.44 -3.06
C LYS A 780 -2.57 6.35 -3.30
N PRO A 781 -2.10 6.17 -4.55
CA PRO A 781 -1.04 5.23 -4.85
C PRO A 781 0.27 5.61 -4.13
N LEU A 782 0.89 4.67 -3.44
CA LEU A 782 2.21 4.81 -2.83
C LEU A 782 3.24 5.30 -3.88
N PRO A 783 4.18 6.18 -3.52
CA PRO A 783 5.22 6.63 -4.44
C PRO A 783 6.10 5.45 -4.86
N LEU A 784 6.44 5.40 -6.15
CA LEU A 784 7.41 4.43 -6.65
C LEU A 784 8.81 5.00 -6.47
N LEU A 785 9.58 4.39 -5.58
CA LEU A 785 10.97 4.78 -5.30
C LEU A 785 11.94 3.98 -6.15
N GLY A 786 13.13 4.56 -6.38
CA GLY A 786 14.24 3.91 -7.07
C GLY A 786 14.76 4.68 -8.29
N THR A 787 16.07 4.61 -8.49
CA THR A 787 16.70 4.66 -9.82
C THR A 787 16.80 3.23 -10.35
N THR A 788 16.85 3.02 -11.67
CA THR A 788 17.22 1.76 -12.35
C THR A 788 18.59 1.25 -11.87
N LYS A 789 18.66 0.78 -10.65
CA LYS A 789 19.67 -0.17 -10.23
C LYS A 789 18.95 -1.50 -10.31
N LYS A 790 19.44 -2.38 -11.19
CA LYS A 790 19.66 -3.74 -10.74
C LYS A 790 20.46 -3.59 -9.45
N ILE A 791 19.78 -3.54 -8.31
CA ILE A 791 20.42 -3.89 -7.07
C ILE A 791 20.60 -5.38 -7.26
N TYR A 792 21.72 -5.76 -7.87
CA TYR A 792 22.26 -7.04 -7.51
C TYR A 792 22.38 -6.96 -6.00
N GLU A 793 21.52 -7.68 -5.27
CA GLU A 793 21.63 -7.80 -3.81
C GLU A 793 23.03 -8.33 -3.45
N PHE A 794 23.71 -8.93 -4.43
CA PHE A 794 25.05 -9.49 -4.34
C PHE A 794 26.01 -9.00 -5.43
N GLU A 795 27.20 -8.59 -5.02
CA GLU A 795 28.32 -8.40 -5.94
C GLU A 795 28.86 -9.77 -6.43
N PRO A 796 29.45 -9.86 -7.64
CA PRO A 796 30.21 -11.03 -8.02
C PRO A 796 31.28 -11.33 -6.97
N VAL A 797 31.38 -12.60 -6.55
CA VAL A 797 32.31 -13.02 -5.49
C VAL A 797 33.74 -12.59 -5.87
N PHE A 798 34.25 -11.59 -5.15
CA PHE A 798 35.60 -11.07 -5.31
C PHE A 798 36.19 -10.71 -3.95
N LEU A 799 36.62 -11.74 -3.21
CA LEU A 799 37.29 -11.61 -1.93
C LEU A 799 38.76 -11.24 -2.13
N LYS A 800 39.24 -10.31 -1.30
CA LYS A 800 40.65 -9.95 -1.21
C LYS A 800 41.27 -10.51 0.08
N PRO A 801 42.53 -10.97 0.06
CA PRO A 801 43.17 -11.58 1.23
C PRO A 801 43.20 -10.68 2.47
N GLU A 802 43.26 -9.36 2.28
CA GLU A 802 43.32 -8.39 3.38
C GLU A 802 41.99 -8.27 4.14
N LEU A 803 40.87 -8.65 3.52
CA LEU A 803 39.53 -8.58 4.13
C LEU A 803 39.25 -9.74 5.08
N ILE A 804 40.02 -10.83 4.99
CA ILE A 804 39.86 -12.00 5.86
C ILE A 804 40.56 -11.71 7.20
N GLU A 805 39.83 -11.03 8.08
CA GLU A 805 40.24 -10.79 9.47
C GLU A 805 39.91 -12.00 10.33
N THR A 806 40.94 -12.77 10.69
CA THR A 806 40.82 -13.97 11.52
C THR A 806 41.49 -13.73 12.87
N LYS A 807 40.86 -14.20 13.95
CA LYS A 807 41.52 -14.25 15.29
C LYS A 807 42.70 -15.23 15.30
N LEU A 808 42.72 -16.16 14.35
CA LEU A 808 43.80 -17.09 14.11
C LEU A 808 44.91 -16.44 13.28
N LYS A 809 46.17 -16.60 13.69
CA LYS A 809 47.31 -16.26 12.84
C LYS A 809 47.46 -17.35 11.79
N ILE A 810 47.17 -17.01 10.54
CA ILE A 810 47.22 -17.93 9.39
C ILE A 810 48.21 -17.34 8.38
N ALA A 811 49.00 -18.21 7.74
CA ALA A 811 49.96 -17.79 6.72
C ALA A 811 49.25 -17.02 5.56
N PRO A 812 49.82 -15.90 5.08
CA PRO A 812 49.20 -15.07 4.03
C PRO A 812 48.81 -15.86 2.77
N LYS A 813 49.64 -16.85 2.40
CA LYS A 813 49.40 -17.76 1.26
C LYS A 813 48.05 -18.50 1.36
N ILE A 814 47.61 -18.87 2.56
CA ILE A 814 46.32 -19.57 2.75
C ILE A 814 45.16 -18.64 2.41
N ARG A 815 45.22 -17.37 2.84
CA ARG A 815 44.20 -16.37 2.50
C ARG A 815 44.14 -16.14 0.98
N GLU A 816 45.29 -16.05 0.33
CA GLU A 816 45.39 -15.96 -1.14
C GLU A 816 44.77 -17.17 -1.84
N GLN A 817 45.02 -18.39 -1.35
CA GLN A 817 44.44 -19.61 -1.91
C GLN A 817 42.93 -19.67 -1.72
N VAL A 818 42.41 -19.27 -0.56
CA VAL A 818 40.96 -19.22 -0.29
C VAL A 818 40.29 -18.20 -1.20
N CYS A 819 40.80 -16.96 -1.24
CA CYS A 819 40.27 -15.91 -2.12
C CYS A 819 40.32 -16.33 -3.59
N GLY A 820 41.47 -16.82 -4.07
CA GLY A 820 41.64 -17.28 -5.44
C GLY A 820 40.66 -18.39 -5.82
N THR A 821 40.40 -19.33 -4.89
CA THR A 821 39.44 -20.41 -5.07
C THR A 821 38.01 -19.87 -5.22
N LEU A 822 37.55 -19.06 -4.27
CA LEU A 822 36.17 -18.55 -4.25
C LEU A 822 35.89 -17.61 -5.43
N ASN A 823 36.86 -16.78 -5.80
CA ASN A 823 36.80 -15.87 -6.94
C ASN A 823 36.79 -16.64 -8.28
N SER A 824 37.31 -17.86 -8.31
CA SER A 824 37.25 -18.76 -9.48
C SER A 824 35.97 -19.61 -9.56
N SER A 825 34.97 -19.29 -8.75
CA SER A 825 33.69 -20.00 -8.64
C SER A 825 33.79 -21.46 -8.24
N LYS A 826 34.80 -21.80 -7.43
CA LYS A 826 35.01 -23.15 -6.90
C LYS A 826 34.67 -23.24 -5.42
N HIS A 827 34.40 -24.45 -4.96
CA HIS A 827 34.21 -24.77 -3.55
C HIS A 827 35.55 -25.00 -2.85
N VAL A 828 35.61 -24.80 -1.53
CA VAL A 828 36.83 -24.91 -0.74
C VAL A 828 36.77 -26.15 0.14
N MET A 829 37.86 -26.91 0.16
CA MET A 829 38.10 -27.99 1.13
C MET A 829 39.32 -27.62 1.97
N LEU A 830 39.11 -27.31 3.25
CA LEU A 830 40.15 -27.02 4.22
C LEU A 830 40.61 -28.33 4.86
N THR A 831 41.89 -28.66 4.73
CA THR A 831 42.48 -29.88 5.27
C THR A 831 43.62 -29.52 6.22
N GLY A 832 43.90 -30.37 7.21
CA GLY A 832 45.01 -30.16 8.14
C GLY A 832 44.81 -30.90 9.46
N ALA A 833 45.80 -30.81 10.34
CA ALA A 833 45.76 -31.42 11.67
C ALA A 833 44.56 -30.93 12.51
N PRO A 834 44.04 -31.73 13.46
CA PRO A 834 43.05 -31.27 14.44
C PRO A 834 43.53 -30.03 15.20
N GLY A 835 42.60 -29.10 15.51
CA GLY A 835 42.92 -27.90 16.29
C GLY A 835 43.67 -26.79 15.54
N THR A 836 43.78 -26.86 14.21
CA THR A 836 44.39 -25.81 13.34
C THR A 836 43.46 -24.65 12.99
N GLY A 837 42.18 -24.72 13.39
CA GLY A 837 41.21 -23.64 13.18
C GLY A 837 40.56 -23.61 11.79
N LYS A 838 40.45 -24.76 11.12
CA LYS A 838 39.78 -24.92 9.81
C LYS A 838 38.34 -24.39 9.82
N THR A 839 37.55 -24.81 10.80
CA THR A 839 36.13 -24.45 10.94
C THR A 839 35.97 -22.96 11.19
N ASN A 840 36.78 -22.40 12.09
CA ASN A 840 36.83 -20.96 12.34
C ASN A 840 37.19 -20.17 11.06
N LEU A 841 38.18 -20.62 10.29
CA LEU A 841 38.53 -19.97 9.02
C LEU A 841 37.35 -20.00 8.03
N ALA A 842 36.65 -21.13 7.92
CA ALA A 842 35.47 -21.23 7.06
C ALA A 842 34.36 -20.25 7.48
N GLU A 843 34.08 -20.14 8.77
CA GLU A 843 33.11 -19.19 9.29
C GLU A 843 33.52 -17.73 9.09
N ASP A 844 34.78 -17.38 9.39
CA ASP A 844 35.30 -16.02 9.23
C ASP A 844 35.21 -15.58 7.76
N VAL A 845 35.54 -16.48 6.83
CA VAL A 845 35.40 -16.23 5.38
C VAL A 845 33.94 -16.00 5.00
N CYS A 846 33.00 -16.79 5.52
CA CYS A 846 31.57 -16.60 5.26
C CYS A 846 31.04 -15.29 5.85
N LYS A 847 31.47 -14.89 7.06
CA LYS A 847 31.10 -13.60 7.68
C LYS A 847 31.62 -12.41 6.88
N VAL A 848 32.86 -12.50 6.38
CA VAL A 848 33.43 -11.48 5.48
C VAL A 848 32.64 -11.45 4.17
N ALA A 849 32.31 -12.61 3.60
CA ALA A 849 31.51 -12.69 2.38
C ALA A 849 30.10 -12.09 2.56
N GLU A 850 29.47 -12.29 3.71
CA GLU A 850 28.19 -11.68 4.08
C GLU A 850 28.30 -10.15 4.19
N SER A 851 29.30 -9.65 4.94
CA SER A 851 29.51 -8.20 5.10
C SER A 851 29.78 -7.46 3.79
N HIS A 852 30.33 -8.16 2.78
CA HIS A 852 30.59 -7.62 1.45
C HIS A 852 29.47 -7.92 0.44
N LYS A 853 28.32 -8.38 0.91
CA LYS A 853 27.16 -8.72 0.08
C LYS A 853 27.55 -9.71 -1.04
N PHE A 854 28.18 -10.83 -0.69
CA PHE A 854 28.37 -11.97 -1.59
C PHE A 854 27.39 -13.13 -1.31
N THR A 855 26.82 -13.17 -0.10
CA THR A 855 25.88 -14.19 0.42
C THR A 855 25.05 -13.61 1.57
N LYS A 856 23.89 -14.21 1.93
CA LYS A 856 23.07 -13.81 3.12
C LYS A 856 23.55 -14.44 4.43
N GLY A 857 24.83 -14.80 4.50
CA GLY A 857 25.42 -15.58 5.59
C GLY A 857 25.71 -17.03 5.21
N TYR A 858 25.67 -17.92 6.20
CA TYR A 858 26.00 -19.33 6.03
C TYR A 858 25.12 -20.28 6.86
N VAL A 859 25.04 -21.54 6.42
CA VAL A 859 24.49 -22.67 7.16
C VAL A 859 25.65 -23.56 7.57
N LEU A 860 25.84 -23.80 8.87
CA LEU A 860 26.86 -24.72 9.39
C LEU A 860 26.22 -26.07 9.71
N THR A 861 26.85 -27.15 9.24
CA THR A 861 26.44 -28.52 9.57
C THR A 861 27.67 -29.41 9.72
N THR A 862 27.64 -30.37 10.64
CA THR A 862 28.69 -31.37 10.81
C THR A 862 28.26 -32.67 10.13
N ALA A 863 29.14 -33.27 9.34
CA ALA A 863 28.90 -34.54 8.68
C ALA A 863 29.06 -35.70 9.68
N THR A 864 28.18 -36.69 9.60
CA THR A 864 28.18 -37.88 10.45
C THR A 864 28.14 -39.15 9.60
N SER A 865 28.45 -40.31 10.17
CA SER A 865 28.40 -41.59 9.46
C SER A 865 27.00 -41.96 8.95
N ASP A 866 25.95 -41.42 9.59
CA ASP A 866 24.56 -41.70 9.27
C ASP A 866 23.99 -40.79 8.18
N TRP A 867 24.79 -39.84 7.67
CA TRP A 867 24.33 -38.88 6.68
C TRP A 867 23.82 -39.57 5.41
N THR A 868 22.64 -39.16 4.98
CA THR A 868 22.00 -39.66 3.75
C THR A 868 21.50 -38.50 2.89
N THR A 869 20.92 -38.83 1.73
CA THR A 869 20.21 -37.83 0.91
C THR A 869 19.06 -37.17 1.66
N PHE A 870 18.51 -37.78 2.72
CA PHE A 870 17.49 -37.15 3.55
C PHE A 870 18.04 -35.89 4.25
N ASP A 871 19.24 -35.96 4.80
CA ASP A 871 19.83 -34.86 5.57
C ASP A 871 20.34 -33.72 4.66
N THR A 872 20.86 -34.08 3.49
CA THR A 872 21.43 -33.12 2.54
C THR A 872 20.36 -32.51 1.64
N ILE A 873 19.55 -33.34 0.98
CA ILE A 873 18.52 -32.92 0.02
C ILE A 873 17.16 -32.76 0.72
N GLY A 874 16.75 -33.73 1.54
CA GLY A 874 15.44 -33.74 2.19
C GLY A 874 14.66 -35.03 1.93
N GLY A 875 13.49 -35.13 2.55
CA GLY A 875 12.58 -36.25 2.35
C GLY A 875 11.22 -36.02 2.98
N TYR A 876 10.34 -37.02 2.88
CA TYR A 876 9.00 -36.90 3.46
C TYR A 876 8.99 -37.24 4.95
N MET A 877 8.50 -36.31 5.76
CA MET A 877 8.23 -36.51 7.19
C MET A 877 6.75 -36.28 7.50
N PRO A 878 6.15 -37.03 8.45
CA PRO A 878 4.79 -36.78 8.87
C PRO A 878 4.69 -35.48 9.69
N ASP A 879 3.70 -34.64 9.38
CA ASP A 879 3.32 -33.51 10.22
C ASP A 879 2.53 -33.97 11.47
N GLU A 880 2.12 -33.04 12.33
CA GLU A 880 1.33 -33.32 13.54
C GLU A 880 -0.01 -34.04 13.26
N SER A 881 -0.50 -33.99 12.01
CA SER A 881 -1.70 -34.68 11.55
C SER A 881 -1.43 -36.07 10.94
N GLY A 882 -0.16 -36.48 10.86
CA GLY A 882 0.31 -37.71 10.23
C GLY A 882 0.42 -37.63 8.70
N LYS A 883 0.29 -36.44 8.11
CA LYS A 883 0.40 -36.24 6.66
C LYS A 883 1.88 -36.05 6.29
N LEU A 884 2.32 -36.80 5.27
CA LEU A 884 3.68 -36.67 4.74
C LEU A 884 3.87 -35.31 4.06
N ILE A 885 4.77 -34.51 4.59
CA ILE A 885 5.24 -33.23 4.05
C ILE A 885 6.71 -33.37 3.66
N PHE A 886 7.12 -32.71 2.58
CA PHE A 886 8.53 -32.68 2.19
C PHE A 886 9.27 -31.73 3.11
N GLU A 887 10.24 -32.25 3.85
CA GLU A 887 11.16 -31.50 4.68
C GLU A 887 12.49 -31.34 3.96
N GLU A 888 12.98 -30.10 3.94
CA GLU A 888 14.13 -29.68 3.16
C GLU A 888 15.42 -30.05 3.92
N GLY A 889 16.36 -30.70 3.25
CA GLY A 889 17.70 -30.96 3.79
C GLY A 889 18.58 -29.72 3.78
N LYS A 890 19.76 -29.79 4.43
CA LYS A 890 20.66 -28.65 4.63
C LYS A 890 21.11 -27.95 3.35
N PHE A 891 21.28 -28.70 2.27
CA PHE A 891 21.67 -28.16 0.97
C PHE A 891 20.55 -27.33 0.34
N LEU A 892 19.32 -27.83 0.38
CA LEU A 892 18.15 -27.11 -0.15
C LEU A 892 17.80 -25.89 0.70
N GLN A 893 17.93 -26.00 2.02
CA GLN A 893 17.78 -24.86 2.95
C GLN A 893 18.78 -23.75 2.60
N ALA A 894 20.06 -24.09 2.45
CA ALA A 894 21.11 -23.12 2.10
C ALA A 894 20.85 -22.42 0.75
N ILE A 895 20.37 -23.15 -0.27
CA ILE A 895 20.01 -22.56 -1.57
C ILE A 895 18.79 -21.64 -1.45
N LYS A 896 17.75 -22.09 -0.75
CA LYS A 896 16.50 -21.33 -0.57
C LYS A 896 16.71 -20.02 0.19
N GLU A 897 17.59 -20.05 1.20
CA GLU A 897 17.93 -18.89 2.02
C GLU A 897 19.06 -18.02 1.44
N ASP A 898 19.62 -18.42 0.29
CA ASP A 898 20.81 -17.80 -0.34
C ASP A 898 22.02 -17.66 0.59
N LYS A 899 22.30 -18.73 1.33
CA LYS A 899 23.42 -18.85 2.26
C LYS A 899 24.45 -19.84 1.75
N TRP A 900 25.73 -19.56 1.99
CA TRP A 900 26.80 -20.54 1.75
C TRP A 900 26.68 -21.71 2.72
N LEU A 901 27.17 -22.88 2.31
CA LEU A 901 27.10 -24.08 3.14
C LEU A 901 28.48 -24.41 3.72
N ILE A 902 28.58 -24.47 5.05
CA ILE A 902 29.76 -24.99 5.74
C ILE A 902 29.49 -26.44 6.16
N ILE A 903 30.34 -27.36 5.71
CA ILE A 903 30.27 -28.78 6.09
C ILE A 903 31.52 -29.15 6.88
N ASP A 904 31.36 -29.30 8.18
CA ASP A 904 32.44 -29.69 9.08
C ASP A 904 32.62 -31.21 9.09
N GLU A 905 33.88 -31.68 9.17
CA GLU A 905 34.22 -33.11 9.27
C GLU A 905 33.66 -33.98 8.11
N ILE A 906 33.71 -33.47 6.88
CA ILE A 906 33.01 -34.05 5.72
C ILE A 906 33.37 -35.52 5.45
N ASN A 907 34.60 -35.90 5.76
CA ASN A 907 35.14 -37.26 5.63
C ASN A 907 34.43 -38.32 6.50
N ARG A 908 33.68 -37.91 7.53
CA ARG A 908 32.95 -38.84 8.40
C ARG A 908 31.69 -39.42 7.75
N ALA A 909 31.20 -38.81 6.68
CA ALA A 909 30.02 -39.27 5.96
C ALA A 909 30.38 -40.07 4.70
N ASP A 910 29.53 -41.03 4.34
CA ASP A 910 29.55 -41.66 3.02
C ASP A 910 29.03 -40.65 1.99
N ILE A 911 29.95 -39.91 1.37
CA ILE A 911 29.63 -38.78 0.48
C ILE A 911 28.87 -39.23 -0.76
N ASP A 912 29.20 -40.39 -1.32
CA ASP A 912 28.49 -40.88 -2.52
C ASP A 912 27.03 -41.19 -2.19
N LYS A 913 26.77 -41.77 -1.01
CA LYS A 913 25.42 -42.00 -0.50
C LYS A 913 24.70 -40.71 -0.09
N ALA A 914 25.39 -39.78 0.56
CA ALA A 914 24.78 -38.58 1.12
C ALA A 914 24.48 -37.51 0.05
N PHE A 915 25.34 -37.33 -0.95
CA PHE A 915 25.15 -36.31 -1.97
C PHE A 915 24.27 -36.78 -3.14
N GLY A 916 24.34 -38.06 -3.51
CA GLY A 916 23.47 -38.67 -4.52
C GLY A 916 23.36 -37.87 -5.82
N GLN A 917 22.21 -37.21 -6.03
CA GLN A 917 21.92 -36.42 -7.24
C GLN A 917 22.60 -35.04 -7.28
N LEU A 918 23.16 -34.56 -6.16
CA LEU A 918 23.84 -33.26 -6.06
C LEU A 918 25.15 -33.20 -6.85
N PHE A 919 25.78 -34.35 -7.15
CA PHE A 919 26.96 -34.40 -8.02
C PHE A 919 26.72 -33.75 -9.38
N THR A 920 25.51 -33.92 -9.93
CA THR A 920 25.09 -33.31 -11.19
C THR A 920 24.99 -31.79 -11.06
N VAL A 921 24.45 -31.30 -9.93
CA VAL A 921 24.32 -29.87 -9.61
C VAL A 921 25.68 -29.20 -9.48
N LEU A 922 26.61 -29.79 -8.72
CA LEU A 922 27.98 -29.29 -8.58
C LEU A 922 28.77 -29.34 -9.91
N SER A 923 28.28 -30.11 -10.89
CA SER A 923 28.83 -30.15 -12.25
C SER A 923 28.26 -29.07 -13.17
N GLY A 924 27.38 -28.20 -12.66
CA GLY A 924 26.70 -27.16 -13.43
C GLY A 924 25.47 -27.66 -14.19
N GLN A 925 24.92 -28.83 -13.86
CA GLN A 925 23.74 -29.40 -14.51
C GLN A 925 22.55 -29.47 -13.56
N GLY A 926 21.34 -29.24 -14.08
CA GLY A 926 20.12 -29.39 -13.28
C GLY A 926 19.75 -30.87 -13.06
N VAL A 927 19.02 -31.14 -11.98
CA VAL A 927 18.50 -32.47 -11.65
C VAL A 927 17.06 -32.40 -11.16
N GLU A 928 16.27 -33.43 -11.47
CA GLU A 928 14.93 -33.64 -10.91
C GLU A 928 15.01 -34.67 -9.80
N LEU A 929 14.51 -34.30 -8.62
CA LEU A 929 14.50 -35.11 -7.42
C LEU A 929 13.25 -36.01 -7.38
N PRO A 930 13.29 -37.15 -6.67
CA PRO A 930 12.15 -38.06 -6.56
C PRO A 930 11.00 -37.54 -5.68
N PHE A 931 11.07 -36.28 -5.22
CA PHE A 931 10.12 -35.67 -4.30
C PHE A 931 9.15 -34.76 -5.03
N LYS A 932 8.00 -34.48 -4.41
CA LYS A 932 6.98 -33.57 -4.93
C LYS A 932 6.52 -32.58 -3.87
N ILE A 933 6.46 -31.32 -4.25
CA ILE A 933 5.84 -30.25 -3.45
C ILE A 933 4.60 -29.80 -4.21
N ASN A 934 3.44 -29.84 -3.56
CA ASN A 934 2.14 -29.47 -4.17
C ASN A 934 1.85 -30.17 -5.51
N GLY A 935 2.28 -31.44 -5.65
CA GLY A 935 2.08 -32.26 -6.84
C GLY A 935 3.10 -32.06 -7.98
N ARG A 936 4.04 -31.12 -7.86
CA ARG A 936 5.12 -30.87 -8.83
C ARG A 936 6.42 -31.52 -8.37
N SER A 937 7.19 -32.10 -9.29
CA SER A 937 8.50 -32.66 -8.99
C SER A 937 9.47 -31.57 -8.53
N VAL A 938 10.18 -31.84 -7.44
CA VAL A 938 11.21 -30.92 -6.94
C VAL A 938 12.42 -30.98 -7.87
N ARG A 939 12.95 -29.82 -8.26
CA ARG A 939 14.13 -29.72 -9.13
C ARG A 939 15.21 -28.87 -8.47
N ILE A 940 16.46 -29.13 -8.83
CA ILE A 940 17.59 -28.24 -8.52
C ILE A 940 18.20 -27.83 -9.85
N GLN A 941 18.34 -26.53 -10.12
CA GLN A 941 18.84 -26.04 -11.40
C GLN A 941 19.79 -24.85 -11.20
N PRO A 942 21.03 -24.93 -11.72
CA PRO A 942 21.91 -23.77 -11.78
C PRO A 942 21.29 -22.63 -12.58
N THR A 943 21.57 -21.39 -12.18
CA THR A 943 21.17 -20.18 -12.89
C THR A 943 22.41 -19.33 -13.21
N GLU A 944 22.30 -18.51 -14.27
CA GLU A 944 23.34 -17.55 -14.63
C GLU A 944 23.33 -16.29 -13.74
N GLU A 945 22.30 -16.17 -12.90
CA GLU A 945 22.06 -15.09 -11.95
C GLU A 945 23.00 -15.16 -10.73
N ILE A 946 23.16 -14.01 -10.08
CA ILE A 946 23.85 -13.90 -8.79
C ILE A 946 22.73 -13.93 -7.73
N GLY A 947 22.85 -14.83 -6.77
CA GLY A 947 21.82 -15.15 -5.78
C GLY A 947 21.13 -16.48 -6.09
N SER A 948 20.91 -17.26 -5.03
CA SER A 948 20.16 -18.51 -5.03
C SER A 948 18.77 -18.29 -4.47
N TYR A 949 17.79 -19.07 -4.91
CA TYR A 949 16.42 -18.95 -4.42
C TYR A 949 15.61 -20.21 -4.67
N TYR A 950 14.46 -20.31 -4.02
CA TYR A 950 13.46 -21.34 -4.30
C TYR A 950 12.28 -20.78 -5.09
N ASP A 951 12.04 -21.34 -6.27
CA ASP A 951 10.87 -21.06 -7.11
C ASP A 951 9.72 -21.99 -6.72
N SER A 952 8.77 -21.44 -5.95
CA SER A 952 7.57 -22.15 -5.46
C SER A 952 6.62 -22.55 -6.60
N GLU A 953 6.63 -21.84 -7.73
CA GLU A 953 5.79 -22.16 -8.88
C GLU A 953 6.33 -23.39 -9.60
N THR A 954 7.64 -23.48 -9.84
CA THR A 954 8.20 -24.61 -10.58
C THR A 954 8.68 -25.74 -9.67
N ALA A 955 8.57 -25.56 -8.35
CA ALA A 955 9.18 -26.38 -7.30
C ALA A 955 10.69 -26.56 -7.53
N THR A 956 11.38 -25.50 -7.97
CA THR A 956 12.79 -25.55 -8.39
C THR A 956 13.67 -24.72 -7.47
N TYR A 957 14.71 -25.34 -6.92
CA TYR A 957 15.80 -24.68 -6.22
C TYR A 957 16.82 -24.16 -7.25
N ARG A 958 16.95 -22.84 -7.36
CA ARG A 958 17.82 -22.14 -8.31
C ARG A 958 19.15 -21.84 -7.63
N VAL A 959 20.24 -22.38 -8.17
CA VAL A 959 21.58 -22.23 -7.58
C VAL A 959 22.31 -21.10 -8.29
N GLY A 960 22.54 -20.00 -7.57
CA GLY A 960 23.21 -18.80 -8.07
C GLY A 960 24.72 -18.98 -8.26
N LYS A 961 25.32 -18.15 -9.12
CA LYS A 961 26.77 -18.15 -9.39
C LYS A 961 27.64 -17.80 -8.19
N ASN A 962 27.09 -17.11 -7.20
CA ASN A 962 27.77 -16.75 -5.95
C ASN A 962 27.73 -17.86 -4.90
N TRP A 963 26.91 -18.90 -5.05
CA TRP A 963 26.71 -19.92 -4.03
C TRP A 963 27.96 -20.81 -3.85
N ARG A 964 28.41 -21.04 -2.61
CA ARG A 964 29.64 -21.79 -2.30
C ARG A 964 29.43 -22.80 -1.18
N ILE A 965 30.35 -23.76 -1.16
CA ILE A 965 30.50 -24.76 -0.10
C ILE A 965 31.92 -24.60 0.44
N LEU A 966 32.05 -24.52 1.76
CA LEU A 966 33.31 -24.57 2.48
C LEU A 966 33.28 -25.81 3.37
N SER A 967 34.16 -26.76 3.14
CA SER A 967 34.20 -28.00 3.91
C SER A 967 35.50 -28.13 4.67
N THR A 968 35.47 -28.79 5.82
CA THR A 968 36.67 -29.11 6.61
C THR A 968 36.88 -30.62 6.66
N MET A 969 38.16 -31.01 6.74
CA MET A 969 38.54 -32.41 6.86
C MET A 969 39.79 -32.56 7.73
N ASN A 970 39.75 -33.51 8.66
CA ASN A 970 40.94 -33.97 9.38
C ASN A 970 41.68 -35.03 8.57
N VAL A 971 43.00 -34.88 8.43
CA VAL A 971 43.82 -35.74 7.55
C VAL A 971 44.28 -37.02 8.26
N TYR A 972 44.16 -37.10 9.59
CA TYR A 972 44.72 -38.17 10.41
C TYR A 972 43.72 -39.20 10.94
N ASP A 973 42.41 -38.98 10.75
CA ASP A 973 41.39 -39.96 11.13
C ASP A 973 41.47 -41.16 10.18
N LYS A 974 42.31 -42.17 10.44
CA LYS A 974 42.45 -43.33 9.54
C LYS A 974 41.42 -44.43 9.78
N ASP A 975 40.79 -44.45 10.96
CA ASP A 975 40.03 -45.62 11.42
C ASP A 975 38.51 -45.58 11.13
N TYR A 976 37.95 -44.43 10.71
CA TYR A 976 36.49 -44.28 10.52
C TYR A 976 36.06 -43.33 9.38
N LEU A 977 36.79 -43.27 8.27
CA LEU A 977 36.44 -42.39 7.15
C LEU A 977 36.05 -43.17 5.90
N PHE A 978 34.96 -42.75 5.26
CA PHE A 978 34.63 -43.21 3.92
C PHE A 978 35.61 -42.59 2.91
N GLU A 979 36.12 -43.37 1.95
CA GLU A 979 36.94 -42.85 0.87
C GLU A 979 36.13 -41.87 0.01
N MET A 980 36.64 -40.64 -0.17
CA MET A 980 35.99 -39.66 -1.04
C MET A 980 36.20 -40.02 -2.52
N SER A 981 35.12 -40.02 -3.29
CA SER A 981 35.20 -40.32 -4.73
C SER A 981 35.93 -39.23 -5.51
N TYR A 982 36.68 -39.63 -6.55
CA TYR A 982 37.40 -38.68 -7.42
C TYR A 982 36.45 -37.67 -8.10
N ALA A 983 35.21 -38.08 -8.37
CA ALA A 983 34.17 -37.20 -8.92
C ALA A 983 33.81 -36.07 -7.95
N PHE A 984 33.82 -36.33 -6.64
CA PHE A 984 33.63 -35.33 -5.60
C PHE A 984 34.83 -34.39 -5.50
N MET A 985 36.03 -34.96 -5.36
CA MET A 985 37.26 -34.20 -5.13
C MET A 985 37.50 -33.13 -6.21
N ARG A 986 37.19 -33.40 -7.48
CA ARG A 986 37.39 -32.42 -8.57
C ARG A 986 36.46 -31.19 -8.51
N ARG A 987 35.50 -31.13 -7.59
CA ARG A 987 34.57 -30.00 -7.38
C ARG A 987 35.08 -29.01 -6.34
N PHE A 988 36.06 -29.44 -5.55
CA PHE A 988 36.66 -28.65 -4.49
C PHE A 988 38.11 -28.31 -4.83
N THR A 989 38.59 -27.19 -4.31
CA THR A 989 40.02 -26.91 -4.22
C THR A 989 40.48 -27.23 -2.81
N PHE A 990 41.47 -28.12 -2.70
CA PHE A 990 42.04 -28.52 -1.43
C PHE A 990 43.08 -27.50 -0.98
N ILE A 991 42.89 -26.97 0.21
CA ILE A 991 43.78 -25.99 0.84
C ILE A 991 44.21 -26.60 2.18
N TYR A 992 45.50 -26.92 2.25
CA TYR A 992 46.12 -27.47 3.46
C TYR A 992 46.47 -26.33 4.42
N ILE A 993 46.00 -26.41 5.67
CA ILE A 993 46.34 -25.50 6.75
C ILE A 993 47.49 -26.11 7.53
N ASP A 994 48.70 -25.63 7.24
CA ASP A 994 49.92 -25.98 7.96
C ASP A 994 49.88 -25.50 9.43
N LEU A 995 50.64 -26.18 10.29
CA LEU A 995 50.95 -25.66 11.62
C LEU A 995 51.75 -24.35 11.52
N PRO A 996 51.57 -23.41 12.47
CA PRO A 996 52.47 -22.27 12.59
C PRO A 996 53.92 -22.73 12.75
N VAL A 997 54.88 -21.94 12.24
CA VAL A 997 56.30 -22.18 12.52
C VAL A 997 56.55 -22.06 14.03
N ASP A 998 57.50 -22.83 14.58
CA ASP A 998 57.73 -22.94 16.02
C ASP A 998 57.83 -21.59 16.73
N GLU A 999 58.53 -20.59 16.17
CA GLU A 999 58.60 -19.26 16.77
C GLU A 999 57.24 -18.55 16.88
N GLU A 1000 56.37 -18.72 15.90
CA GLU A 1000 55.01 -18.17 15.92
C GLU A 1000 54.10 -18.98 16.84
N TYR A 1001 54.30 -20.30 16.88
CA TYR A 1001 53.59 -21.21 17.76
C TYR A 1001 53.86 -20.87 19.23
N LYS A 1002 55.14 -20.66 19.58
CA LYS A 1002 55.55 -20.23 20.93
C LYS A 1002 54.94 -18.89 21.30
N LYS A 1003 54.97 -17.90 20.39
CA LYS A 1003 54.31 -16.59 20.62
C LYS A 1003 52.80 -16.71 20.85
N LEU A 1004 52.13 -17.67 20.22
CA LEU A 1004 50.70 -17.94 20.47
C LEU A 1004 50.49 -18.52 21.86
N ILE A 1005 51.29 -19.53 22.24
CA ILE A 1005 51.28 -20.12 23.59
C ILE A 1005 51.50 -19.03 24.65
N ASP A 1006 52.54 -18.21 24.50
CA ASP A 1006 52.86 -17.12 25.44
C ASP A 1006 51.69 -16.14 25.60
N SER A 1007 50.93 -15.88 24.52
CA SER A 1007 49.77 -14.99 24.57
C SER A 1007 48.59 -15.54 25.37
N TRP A 1008 48.53 -16.86 25.59
CA TRP A 1008 47.49 -17.52 26.36
C TRP A 1008 47.92 -17.82 27.80
N CYS A 1009 49.22 -17.82 28.08
CA CYS A 1009 49.75 -18.21 29.38
C CYS A 1009 49.47 -17.21 30.52
N GLY A 1010 49.10 -15.96 30.25
CA GLY A 1010 48.74 -15.00 31.31
C GLY A 1010 49.81 -14.90 32.43
N ASP A 1011 49.40 -15.09 33.68
CA ASP A 1011 50.26 -15.07 34.89
C ASP A 1011 50.70 -16.49 35.34
N LEU A 1012 50.63 -17.50 34.46
CA LEU A 1012 51.07 -18.87 34.77
C LEU A 1012 52.53 -18.93 35.23
N ASN A 1013 52.84 -19.92 36.06
CA ASN A 1013 54.21 -20.18 36.50
C ASN A 1013 55.17 -20.41 35.31
N GLU A 1014 56.32 -19.74 35.31
CA GLU A 1014 57.36 -19.87 34.26
C GLU A 1014 57.79 -21.33 34.00
N SER A 1015 57.74 -22.19 35.03
CA SER A 1015 58.05 -23.62 34.89
C SER A 1015 57.05 -24.33 33.97
N TYR A 1016 55.74 -24.06 34.12
CA TYR A 1016 54.72 -24.67 33.26
C TYR A 1016 54.80 -24.13 31.84
N ILE A 1017 55.05 -22.83 31.67
CA ILE A 1017 55.24 -22.23 30.35
C ILE A 1017 56.41 -22.91 29.61
N HIS A 1018 57.54 -23.12 30.30
CA HIS A 1018 58.70 -23.81 29.73
C HIS A 1018 58.37 -25.25 29.30
N GLN A 1019 57.70 -26.02 30.15
CA GLN A 1019 57.31 -27.40 29.85
C GLN A 1019 56.31 -27.48 28.70
N ILE A 1020 55.34 -26.55 28.62
CA ILE A 1020 54.38 -26.47 27.51
C ILE A 1020 55.10 -26.16 26.18
N HIS A 1021 56.12 -25.31 26.19
CA HIS A 1021 56.96 -25.08 25.00
C HIS A 1021 57.73 -26.32 24.55
N GLN A 1022 58.20 -27.15 25.49
CA GLN A 1022 58.90 -28.41 25.16
C GLN A 1022 57.95 -29.45 24.54
N LEU A 1023 56.66 -29.43 24.88
CA LEU A 1023 55.66 -30.32 24.27
C LEU A 1023 55.50 -30.08 22.76
N LEU A 1024 55.94 -28.93 22.21
CA LEU A 1024 55.95 -28.70 20.75
C LEU A 1024 56.87 -29.67 20.00
N ASP A 1025 57.88 -30.24 20.67
CA ASP A 1025 58.80 -31.22 20.06
C ASP A 1025 58.07 -32.53 19.65
N ILE A 1026 56.80 -32.68 20.03
CA ILE A 1026 55.91 -33.77 19.59
C ILE A 1026 55.46 -33.58 18.13
N ASN A 1027 55.33 -32.34 17.64
CA ASN A 1027 54.78 -32.03 16.32
C ASN A 1027 55.47 -32.75 15.12
N PRO A 1028 56.81 -32.93 15.09
CA PRO A 1028 57.48 -33.73 14.06
C PRO A 1028 57.03 -35.20 13.99
N HIS A 1029 56.47 -35.74 15.08
CA HIS A 1029 56.01 -37.12 15.18
C HIS A 1029 54.49 -37.23 15.05
N ARG A 1030 53.75 -36.22 15.52
CA ARG A 1030 52.30 -36.08 15.39
C ARG A 1030 51.94 -34.60 15.38
N GLU A 1031 51.42 -34.11 14.25
CA GLU A 1031 50.97 -32.72 14.13
C GLU A 1031 49.78 -32.45 15.06
N ILE A 1032 49.97 -31.56 16.04
CA ILE A 1032 48.94 -31.10 16.97
C ILE A 1032 48.71 -29.61 16.73
N GLY A 1033 47.45 -29.22 16.53
CA GLY A 1033 47.09 -27.83 16.27
C GLY A 1033 47.06 -26.94 17.53
N PRO A 1034 47.19 -25.61 17.37
CA PRO A 1034 47.33 -24.69 18.51
C PRO A 1034 46.16 -24.70 19.50
N ALA A 1035 44.95 -25.09 19.07
CA ALA A 1035 43.79 -25.16 19.95
C ALA A 1035 43.98 -26.15 21.11
N ILE A 1036 44.64 -27.29 20.87
CA ILE A 1036 44.89 -28.30 21.92
C ILE A 1036 45.85 -27.75 22.97
N PHE A 1037 46.86 -26.99 22.55
CA PHE A 1037 47.78 -26.32 23.49
C PHE A 1037 47.07 -25.21 24.28
N LYS A 1038 46.10 -24.51 23.66
CA LYS A 1038 45.25 -23.55 24.35
C LYS A 1038 44.42 -24.22 25.45
N ASP A 1039 43.82 -25.37 25.16
CA ASP A 1039 43.04 -26.13 26.14
C ASP A 1039 43.92 -26.60 27.32
N VAL A 1040 45.15 -27.04 27.06
CA VAL A 1040 46.15 -27.37 28.10
C VAL A 1040 46.43 -26.17 29.00
N ILE A 1041 46.67 -24.99 28.41
CA ILE A 1041 46.97 -23.75 29.15
C ILE A 1041 45.78 -23.31 30.01
N GLU A 1042 44.57 -23.30 29.44
CA GLU A 1042 43.34 -22.94 30.15
C GLU A 1042 43.05 -23.90 31.30
N TYR A 1043 43.30 -25.21 31.10
CA TYR A 1043 43.17 -26.21 32.16
C TYR A 1043 44.17 -25.98 33.29
N VAL A 1044 45.45 -25.76 32.96
CA VAL A 1044 46.50 -25.49 33.95
C VAL A 1044 46.17 -24.22 34.75
N ALA A 1045 45.78 -23.14 34.09
CA ALA A 1045 45.41 -21.88 34.73
C ALA A 1045 44.21 -22.05 35.69
N ALA A 1046 43.16 -22.73 35.24
CA ALA A 1046 42.00 -23.00 36.08
C ALA A 1046 42.34 -23.88 37.30
N ARG A 1047 43.26 -24.84 37.15
CA ARG A 1047 43.72 -25.71 38.25
C ARG A 1047 44.61 -24.96 39.26
N GLU A 1048 45.41 -24.00 38.80
CA GLU A 1048 46.17 -23.10 39.69
C GLU A 1048 45.23 -22.17 40.48
N GLU A 1049 44.19 -21.61 39.85
CA GLU A 1049 43.22 -20.73 40.52
C GLU A 1049 42.48 -21.41 41.69
N ILE A 1050 42.14 -22.70 41.55
CA ILE A 1050 41.47 -23.47 42.62
C ILE A 1050 42.43 -24.00 43.70
N GLY A 1051 43.74 -23.69 43.60
CA GLY A 1051 44.74 -24.03 44.60
C GLY A 1051 45.20 -25.49 44.58
N SER A 1052 45.09 -26.20 43.44
CA SER A 1052 45.70 -27.52 43.28
C SER A 1052 47.20 -27.38 43.02
N SER A 1053 48.01 -28.35 43.44
CA SER A 1053 49.48 -28.23 43.38
C SER A 1053 50.22 -29.46 42.84
N GLU A 1054 49.52 -30.57 42.55
CA GLU A 1054 50.15 -31.83 42.13
C GLU A 1054 49.61 -32.26 40.77
N HIS A 1055 50.51 -32.74 39.90
CA HIS A 1055 50.25 -33.36 38.60
C HIS A 1055 49.41 -32.54 37.58
N ILE A 1056 49.35 -31.21 37.72
CA ILE A 1056 48.45 -30.36 36.93
C ILE A 1056 48.73 -30.46 35.43
N LEU A 1057 50.00 -30.41 35.01
CA LEU A 1057 50.36 -30.46 33.60
C LEU A 1057 50.28 -31.89 33.06
N GLU A 1058 50.61 -32.89 33.88
CA GLU A 1058 50.45 -34.30 33.58
C GLU A 1058 48.97 -34.64 33.27
N ASP A 1059 48.05 -34.18 34.12
CA ASP A 1059 46.60 -34.32 33.94
C ASP A 1059 46.13 -33.65 32.63
N ALA A 1060 46.69 -32.48 32.31
CA ALA A 1060 46.38 -31.75 31.08
C ALA A 1060 46.88 -32.51 29.84
N VAL A 1061 48.11 -33.04 29.87
CA VAL A 1061 48.67 -33.86 28.78
C VAL A 1061 47.86 -35.14 28.59
N LEU A 1062 47.50 -35.83 29.69
CA LEU A 1062 46.63 -37.02 29.66
C LEU A 1062 45.27 -36.72 29.03
N SER A 1063 44.70 -35.55 29.32
CA SER A 1063 43.34 -35.19 28.90
C SER A 1063 43.26 -34.68 27.46
N TYR A 1064 44.24 -33.90 27.00
CA TYR A 1064 44.14 -33.16 25.73
C TYR A 1064 45.14 -33.60 24.65
N ILE A 1065 46.38 -33.95 25.05
CA ILE A 1065 47.44 -34.33 24.10
C ILE A 1065 47.44 -35.84 23.84
N MET A 1066 47.31 -36.65 24.89
CA MET A 1066 47.41 -38.10 24.79
C MET A 1066 46.34 -38.76 23.90
N PRO A 1067 45.07 -38.32 23.88
CA PRO A 1067 44.07 -38.85 22.95
C PRO A 1067 44.48 -38.68 21.47
N GLN A 1068 45.34 -37.71 21.15
CA GLN A 1068 45.81 -37.48 19.79
C GLN A 1068 46.81 -38.56 19.30
N PHE A 1069 47.25 -39.47 20.17
CA PHE A 1069 48.23 -40.51 19.84
C PHE A 1069 47.60 -41.83 19.40
N GLU A 1070 46.27 -41.92 19.41
CA GLU A 1070 45.55 -43.09 18.91
C GLU A 1070 45.87 -43.33 17.41
N GLY A 1071 46.08 -44.61 17.05
CA GLY A 1071 46.40 -45.02 15.68
C GLY A 1071 47.82 -44.70 15.20
N LEU A 1072 48.72 -44.22 16.06
CA LEU A 1072 50.13 -43.96 15.72
C LEU A 1072 50.95 -45.25 15.59
N GLU A 1073 51.96 -45.23 14.71
CA GLU A 1073 52.91 -46.33 14.60
C GLU A 1073 53.81 -46.41 15.84
N LYS A 1074 54.26 -47.63 16.17
CA LYS A 1074 55.13 -47.89 17.33
C LYS A 1074 56.36 -46.99 17.38
N THR A 1075 56.99 -46.75 16.22
CA THR A 1075 58.18 -45.89 16.11
C THR A 1075 57.87 -44.45 16.52
N GLN A 1076 56.71 -43.91 16.15
CA GLN A 1076 56.28 -42.56 16.52
C GLN A 1076 55.99 -42.48 18.02
N ILE A 1077 55.29 -43.46 18.58
CA ILE A 1077 54.98 -43.52 20.02
C ILE A 1077 56.27 -43.57 20.85
N LEU A 1078 57.29 -44.31 20.41
CA LEU A 1078 58.58 -44.38 21.11
C LEU A 1078 59.34 -43.05 21.11
N GLU A 1079 59.31 -42.29 20.01
CA GLU A 1079 59.94 -40.96 19.98
C GLU A 1079 59.17 -39.96 20.85
N ILE A 1080 57.82 -39.98 20.82
CA ILE A 1080 56.97 -39.17 21.70
C ILE A 1080 57.23 -39.51 23.17
N TRP A 1081 57.39 -40.79 23.50
CA TRP A 1081 57.74 -41.23 24.86
C TRP A 1081 59.07 -40.65 25.35
N LYS A 1082 60.10 -40.60 24.51
CA LYS A 1082 61.39 -39.98 24.87
C LYS A 1082 61.22 -38.49 25.21
N ILE A 1083 60.38 -37.78 24.46
CA ILE A 1083 60.08 -36.36 24.69
C ILE A 1083 59.37 -36.18 26.03
N LEU A 1084 58.27 -36.91 26.28
CA LEU A 1084 57.53 -36.80 27.55
C LEU A 1084 58.39 -37.18 28.76
N LYS A 1085 59.22 -38.23 28.65
CA LYS A 1085 60.15 -38.63 29.72
C LYS A 1085 61.20 -37.56 30.04
N SER A 1086 61.52 -36.69 29.08
CA SER A 1086 62.46 -35.58 29.30
C SER A 1086 61.82 -34.36 29.99
N ILE A 1087 60.48 -34.26 29.95
CA ILE A 1087 59.70 -33.12 30.47
C ILE A 1087 59.18 -33.38 31.89
N PHE A 1088 58.76 -34.62 32.18
CA PHE A 1088 58.09 -35.00 33.43
C PHE A 1088 59.00 -35.83 34.35
N ILE A 1089 58.97 -35.51 35.65
CA ILE A 1089 59.72 -36.24 36.69
C ILE A 1089 58.94 -37.47 37.17
N ASP A 1090 57.63 -37.33 37.36
CA ASP A 1090 56.71 -38.42 37.65
C ASP A 1090 55.89 -38.73 36.39
N TYR A 1091 56.23 -39.84 35.74
CA TYR A 1091 55.68 -40.23 34.44
C TYR A 1091 54.94 -41.57 34.49
N ASP A 1092 54.72 -42.15 35.67
CA ASP A 1092 54.21 -43.53 35.78
C ASP A 1092 52.82 -43.67 35.14
N GLU A 1093 51.90 -42.72 35.37
CA GLU A 1093 50.57 -42.73 34.74
C GLU A 1093 50.64 -42.42 33.24
N LEU A 1094 51.46 -41.45 32.82
CA LEU A 1094 51.68 -41.13 31.40
C LEU A 1094 52.19 -42.35 30.61
N LYS A 1095 53.12 -43.10 31.22
CA LYS A 1095 53.67 -44.33 30.68
C LYS A 1095 52.61 -45.42 30.56
N ALA A 1096 51.87 -45.68 31.64
CA ALA A 1096 50.83 -46.69 31.67
C ALA A 1096 49.79 -46.46 30.56
N ARG A 1097 49.35 -45.20 30.38
CA ARG A 1097 48.38 -44.83 29.34
C ARG A 1097 48.95 -44.91 27.92
N LEU A 1098 50.22 -44.54 27.70
CA LEU A 1098 50.86 -44.76 26.40
C LEU A 1098 51.06 -46.25 26.07
N GLU A 1099 51.33 -47.10 27.08
CA GLU A 1099 51.36 -48.56 26.92
C GLU A 1099 49.98 -49.14 26.60
N GLU A 1100 48.90 -48.56 27.16
CA GLU A 1100 47.52 -48.90 26.79
C GLU A 1100 47.23 -48.55 25.32
N ILE A 1101 47.58 -47.35 24.87
CA ILE A 1101 47.37 -46.89 23.48
C ILE A 1101 48.20 -47.71 22.48
N SER A 1102 49.45 -48.01 22.84
CA SER A 1102 50.36 -48.77 21.96
C SER A 1102 50.22 -50.28 22.07
N THR A 1103 49.46 -50.79 23.06
CA THR A 1103 49.25 -52.21 23.39
C THR A 1103 50.53 -53.01 23.69
N ILE A 1104 51.65 -52.34 23.98
CA ILE A 1104 52.99 -52.95 24.17
C ILE A 1104 53.76 -52.18 25.27
N PRO A 1105 54.59 -52.86 26.11
CA PRO A 1105 55.47 -52.19 27.07
C PRO A 1105 56.50 -51.25 26.41
N LEU A 1106 56.63 -50.03 26.91
CA LEU A 1106 57.54 -49.00 26.40
C LEU A 1106 59.00 -49.21 26.85
N ASP A 1107 59.22 -50.04 27.87
CA ASP A 1107 60.56 -50.39 28.38
C ASP A 1107 61.28 -51.46 27.53
N ASP A 1108 60.60 -52.14 26.59
CA ASP A 1108 61.21 -53.12 25.67
C ASP A 1108 61.67 -52.47 24.35
N ALA A 1109 62.36 -51.34 24.47
CA ALA A 1109 63.11 -50.75 23.36
C ALA A 1109 64.54 -51.31 23.38
N LYS A 1110 64.74 -52.40 22.63
CA LYS A 1110 66.04 -52.77 22.07
C LYS A 1110 66.08 -52.42 20.59
#